data_AF-A0A359H073-F1
#
_entry.id   AF-A0A359H073-F1
#
_cell.length_a   1.000
_cell.length_b   1.000
_cell.length_c   1.000
_cell.angle_alpha   90.00
_cell.angle_beta   90.00
_cell.angle_gamma   90.00
#
_symmetry.space_group_name_H-M   'P 1'
#
loop_
_entity.id
_entity.type
_entity.pdbx_description
1 polymer ?
#
loop_
_entity_poly.entity_id
_entity_poly.type
_entity_poly.pdbx_seq_one_letter_code
_entity_poly.pdbx_strand_id
1 'polypeptide(L)'
;MKLFRAIARVVFGLTFLFSGFVKLIDPVGGGLIVAEYFKIIGIESNTAFPIIFGAFMAGAEMLIGISLLLGLRMKFACKASLIFISFFTILTLFLALFDPIADCGCFGDVIKLTNWQTFNKNIVLLILAILLYFERDNFIPIAPKYWELGFVGVYAVMIVFISFYSFRHLPVIDFLPFRVGTDIREEVLNPGISDEPAFETTLYYSKNGKMQSFSLDRLPDSTWTFTHSMSTPVNPDLKKEIVDFAISDKEGSYVTDSLLSFKNVFLFSVPFPHKLAMEDFFAMKELYDSLSVKGVHIYALFGSSYIDIKNAVAGNKIPFNVFHTDIKTLISLNRSNGGVVYLNEGIVTGKWSRKDFAKKIAVSPYKDIDKILNEDPELYAAEWLIREQLKAELAAIVILLLIIVMRYVCRFAYIHKYIKEDFAQESQNVIGADLIKKRLKEMKCKVEWKKDLKKFNTLGISAIADWYASPNSVEELVELITVPDFISINKMVTGSGSNILYRGDFNGLVIHPDMREIKITRDDPEHIYLRVGAGVDWDELVAYAVDRGWGGIENLSLIPGCVGAAPVQNVGAYGSEAKDTIVDVEYVELSGGAIKTIAAGECKFGYRDSIFKNELKGLVAITFVTFRLTKNPKINTNYADLERALEKVKDPSIKNVRDIVIDIRSAKLPDPSVVGNAGSFFKNPVISEKLALSIQKDYPAFKTYPAGDGLCKASAAWLIDECGFKGKRFGNVGVHENQPLVLLAYEGAKGAELIALAS
;
A
#
# COMPACT_ATOMS: atom_id res chain seq x y z
N MET A 1 -11.15 -8.83 8.50
CA MET A 1 -9.84 -8.36 7.97
C MET A 1 -9.74 -6.83 7.80
N LYS A 2 -10.67 -6.14 7.11
CA LYS A 2 -10.58 -4.67 6.88
C LYS A 2 -10.45 -3.82 8.16
N LEU A 3 -11.24 -4.12 9.20
CA LEU A 3 -11.18 -3.41 10.49
C LEU A 3 -9.83 -3.62 11.19
N PHE A 4 -9.36 -4.86 11.25
CA PHE A 4 -8.10 -5.20 11.90
C PHE A 4 -6.89 -4.56 11.21
N ARG A 5 -6.91 -4.49 9.87
CA ARG A 5 -5.92 -3.74 9.08
C ARG A 5 -5.92 -2.24 9.40
N ALA A 6 -7.10 -1.64 9.55
CA ALA A 6 -7.23 -0.23 9.90
C ALA A 6 -6.70 0.05 11.31
N ILE A 7 -7.04 -0.79 12.28
CA ILE A 7 -6.55 -0.70 13.66
C ILE A 7 -5.03 -0.87 13.68
N ALA A 8 -4.48 -1.91 13.04
CA ALA A 8 -3.05 -2.17 12.97
C ALA A 8 -2.28 -0.96 12.39
N ARG A 9 -2.81 -0.36 11.31
CA ARG A 9 -2.23 0.83 10.69
C ARG A 9 -2.23 2.04 11.62
N VAL A 10 -3.35 2.30 12.30
CA VAL A 10 -3.49 3.47 13.18
C VAL A 10 -2.61 3.32 14.42
N VAL A 11 -2.67 2.17 15.09
CA VAL A 11 -1.87 1.90 16.29
C VAL A 11 -0.38 1.99 15.96
N PHE A 12 0.09 1.24 14.97
CA PHE A 12 1.51 1.25 14.59
C PHE A 12 1.97 2.63 14.14
N GLY A 13 1.17 3.28 13.28
CA GLY A 13 1.48 4.60 12.73
C GLY A 13 1.57 5.69 13.80
N LEU A 14 0.63 5.72 14.76
CA LEU A 14 0.64 6.67 15.87
C LEU A 14 1.83 6.43 16.80
N THR A 15 2.14 5.17 17.12
CA THR A 15 3.30 4.85 17.96
C THR A 15 4.61 5.33 17.33
N PHE A 16 4.83 5.05 16.04
CA PHE A 16 6.03 5.48 15.32
C PHE A 16 6.10 7.00 15.15
N LEU A 17 4.97 7.66 14.87
CA LEU A 17 4.90 9.11 14.77
C LEU A 17 5.30 9.77 16.09
N PHE A 18 4.70 9.33 17.20
CA PHE A 18 4.95 9.89 18.52
C PHE A 18 6.39 9.62 18.99
N SER A 19 6.83 8.37 18.91
CA SER A 19 8.19 7.94 19.25
C SER A 19 9.26 8.73 18.48
N GLY A 20 9.08 8.85 17.15
CA GLY A 20 10.00 9.61 16.30
C GLY A 20 9.99 11.11 16.63
N PHE A 21 8.81 11.71 16.81
CA PHE A 21 8.68 13.14 17.12
C PHE A 21 9.41 13.54 18.41
N VAL A 22 9.20 12.80 19.50
CA VAL A 22 9.82 13.10 20.79
C VAL A 22 11.35 13.05 20.71
N LYS A 23 11.91 12.07 19.99
CA LYS A 23 13.37 12.01 19.76
C LYS A 23 13.86 13.12 18.83
N LEU A 24 13.02 13.56 17.88
CA LEU A 24 13.39 14.55 16.88
C LEU A 24 13.49 15.96 17.47
N ILE A 25 12.64 16.29 18.45
CA ILE A 25 12.68 17.57 19.15
C ILE A 25 13.83 17.63 20.17
N ASP A 26 14.46 16.51 20.51
CA ASP A 26 15.69 16.46 21.30
C ASP A 26 16.79 15.62 20.61
N PRO A 27 17.39 16.15 19.52
CA PRO A 27 18.40 15.43 18.76
C PRO A 27 19.69 15.20 19.55
N VAL A 28 19.98 16.05 20.54
CA VAL A 28 21.15 15.91 21.41
C VAL A 28 20.97 14.74 22.36
N GLY A 29 19.80 14.62 23.02
CA GLY A 29 19.47 13.47 23.86
C GLY A 29 19.49 12.15 23.08
N GLY A 30 18.85 12.12 21.90
CA GLY A 30 18.90 10.94 21.03
C GLY A 30 20.32 10.57 20.59
N GLY A 31 21.17 11.56 20.33
CA GLY A 31 22.58 11.34 19.98
C GLY A 31 23.42 10.77 21.12
N LEU A 32 23.15 11.16 22.38
CA LEU A 32 23.84 10.61 23.54
C LEU A 32 23.56 9.11 23.71
N ILE A 33 22.30 8.71 23.55
CA ILE A 33 21.89 7.30 23.62
C ILE A 33 22.61 6.50 22.53
N VAL A 34 22.65 7.00 21.29
CA VAL A 34 23.41 6.38 20.19
C VAL A 34 24.91 6.29 20.50
N ALA A 35 25.50 7.31 21.13
CA ALA A 35 26.91 7.31 21.50
C ALA A 35 27.22 6.23 22.55
N GLU A 36 26.30 5.99 23.51
CA GLU A 36 26.42 4.88 24.47
C GLU A 36 26.39 3.52 23.76
N TYR A 37 25.50 3.33 22.79
CA TYR A 37 25.51 2.12 21.96
C TYR A 37 26.82 1.93 21.21
N PHE A 38 27.33 2.99 20.55
CA PHE A 38 28.60 2.94 19.82
C PHE A 38 29.78 2.59 20.72
N LYS A 39 29.79 3.09 21.96
CA LYS A 39 30.81 2.74 22.95
C LYS A 39 30.78 1.24 23.30
N ILE A 40 29.60 0.64 23.44
CA ILE A 40 29.45 -0.79 23.77
C ILE A 40 29.93 -1.69 22.62
N ILE A 41 29.66 -1.30 21.37
CA ILE A 41 30.08 -2.06 20.18
C ILE A 41 31.50 -1.71 19.71
N GLY A 42 32.23 -0.87 20.45
CA GLY A 42 33.63 -0.53 20.17
C GLY A 42 33.84 0.45 19.00
N ILE A 43 32.82 1.22 18.61
CA ILE A 43 32.94 2.25 17.58
C ILE A 43 33.34 3.58 18.23
N GLU A 44 34.59 3.99 18.03
CA GLU A 44 35.02 5.36 18.34
C GLU A 44 34.47 6.32 17.28
N SER A 45 33.60 7.24 17.69
CA SER A 45 33.02 8.25 16.80
C SER A 45 33.10 9.62 17.42
N ASN A 46 33.30 10.65 16.59
CA ASN A 46 33.20 12.03 17.06
C ASN A 46 31.74 12.32 17.45
N THR A 47 31.56 13.13 18.48
CA THR A 47 30.29 13.63 19.05
C THR A 47 29.22 14.08 18.04
N ALA A 48 29.61 14.55 16.84
CA ALA A 48 28.65 14.97 15.82
C ALA A 48 27.92 13.78 15.14
N PHE A 49 28.62 12.65 14.95
CA PHE A 49 28.07 11.52 14.21
C PHE A 49 26.91 10.82 14.94
N PRO A 50 26.98 10.52 16.25
CA PRO A 50 25.84 9.98 16.99
C PRO A 50 24.61 10.88 16.96
N ILE A 51 24.79 12.21 17.02
CA ILE A 51 23.68 13.18 16.94
C ILE A 51 23.02 13.12 15.57
N ILE A 52 23.79 13.15 14.49
CA ILE A 52 23.26 13.06 13.12
C ILE A 52 22.56 11.72 12.90
N PHE A 53 23.16 10.62 13.36
CA PHE A 53 22.60 9.28 13.21
C PHE A 53 21.31 9.11 14.03
N GLY A 54 21.30 9.57 15.28
CA GLY A 54 20.11 9.55 16.13
C GLY A 54 18.96 10.36 15.55
N ALA A 55 19.25 11.57 15.05
CA ALA A 55 18.29 12.41 14.34
C ALA A 55 17.77 11.74 13.06
N PHE A 56 18.64 11.08 12.29
CA PHE A 56 18.24 10.32 11.10
C PHE A 56 17.32 9.14 11.45
N MET A 57 17.65 8.37 12.48
CA MET A 57 16.84 7.22 12.92
C MET A 57 15.47 7.67 13.44
N ALA A 58 15.42 8.72 14.27
CA ALA A 58 14.19 9.34 14.74
C ALA A 58 13.34 9.87 13.57
N GLY A 59 13.98 10.52 12.60
CA GLY A 59 13.34 11.00 11.38
C GLY A 59 12.77 9.88 10.52
N ALA A 60 13.52 8.78 10.34
CA ALA A 60 13.05 7.61 9.61
C ALA A 60 11.84 6.96 10.30
N GLU A 61 11.88 6.83 11.62
CA GLU A 61 10.77 6.31 12.43
C GLU A 61 9.50 7.17 12.26
N MET A 62 9.64 8.48 12.44
CA MET A 62 8.55 9.44 12.26
C MET A 62 7.99 9.40 10.82
N LEU A 63 8.86 9.33 9.82
CA LEU A 63 8.46 9.30 8.41
C LEU A 63 7.71 8.00 8.04
N ILE A 64 8.12 6.86 8.59
CA ILE A 64 7.38 5.60 8.47
C ILE A 64 5.99 5.74 9.11
N GLY A 65 5.92 6.29 10.33
CA GLY A 65 4.66 6.54 11.04
C GLY A 65 3.70 7.42 10.22
N ILE A 66 4.18 8.57 9.74
CA ILE A 66 3.42 9.48 8.85
C ILE A 66 2.97 8.72 7.59
N SER A 67 3.85 7.97 6.95
CA SER A 67 3.54 7.25 5.72
C SER A 67 2.42 6.22 5.92
N LEU A 68 2.46 5.47 7.03
CA LEU A 68 1.41 4.50 7.38
C LEU A 68 0.08 5.17 7.72
N LEU A 69 0.09 6.28 8.47
CA LEU A 69 -1.14 7.00 8.84
C LEU A 69 -1.82 7.65 7.63
N LEU A 70 -1.03 8.26 6.75
CA LEU A 70 -1.52 8.97 5.58
C LEU A 70 -1.84 8.05 4.40
N GLY A 71 -1.20 6.88 4.34
CA GLY A 71 -1.31 5.97 3.21
C GLY A 71 -0.29 6.24 2.10
N LEU A 72 0.80 6.95 2.39
CA LEU A 72 1.85 7.27 1.42
C LEU A 72 2.73 6.04 1.17
N ARG A 73 2.90 5.63 -0.10
CA ARG A 73 3.80 4.55 -0.51
C ARG A 73 3.66 3.29 0.35
N MET A 74 2.42 2.86 0.63
CA MET A 74 2.12 1.79 1.60
C MET A 74 2.95 0.52 1.42
N LYS A 75 3.20 0.08 0.17
CA LYS A 75 4.04 -1.11 -0.09
C LYS A 75 5.47 -0.96 0.41
N PHE A 76 6.03 0.24 0.29
CA PHE A 76 7.35 0.56 0.83
C PHE A 76 7.28 0.78 2.33
N ALA A 77 6.31 1.55 2.81
CA ALA A 77 6.14 1.83 4.24
C ALA A 77 5.97 0.55 5.08
N CYS A 78 5.18 -0.43 4.62
CA CYS A 78 5.01 -1.72 5.32
C CYS A 78 6.28 -2.57 5.30
N LYS A 79 7.09 -2.49 4.23
CA LYS A 79 8.40 -3.18 4.16
C LYS A 79 9.41 -2.53 5.09
N ALA A 80 9.51 -1.20 5.03
CA ALA A 80 10.39 -0.41 5.88
C ALA A 80 10.03 -0.59 7.36
N SER A 81 8.74 -0.57 7.70
CA SER A 81 8.27 -0.79 9.07
C SER A 81 8.62 -2.17 9.59
N LEU A 82 8.47 -3.22 8.76
CA LEU A 82 8.85 -4.59 9.14
C LEU A 82 10.35 -4.72 9.36
N ILE A 83 11.18 -4.17 8.47
CA ILE A 83 12.65 -4.17 8.60
C ILE A 83 13.07 -3.42 9.86
N PHE A 84 12.53 -2.22 10.04
CA PHE A 84 12.86 -1.35 11.17
C PHE A 84 12.49 -2.01 12.49
N ILE A 85 11.25 -2.49 12.64
CA ILE A 85 10.83 -3.12 13.90
C ILE A 85 11.54 -4.45 14.14
N SER A 86 11.87 -5.22 13.09
CA SER A 86 12.64 -6.47 13.26
C SER A 86 14.03 -6.20 13.83
N PHE A 87 14.74 -5.20 13.29
CA PHE A 87 16.04 -4.77 13.82
C PHE A 87 15.95 -4.34 15.29
N PHE A 88 15.01 -3.46 15.62
CA PHE A 88 14.84 -2.99 16.99
C PHE A 88 14.34 -4.07 17.95
N THR A 89 13.54 -5.04 17.49
CA THR A 89 13.12 -6.18 18.30
C THR A 89 14.35 -6.99 18.73
N ILE A 90 15.28 -7.28 17.81
CA ILE A 90 16.54 -7.98 18.12
C ILE A 90 17.40 -7.16 19.08
N LEU A 91 17.58 -5.87 18.82
CA LEU A 91 18.34 -4.98 19.70
C LEU A 91 17.74 -4.92 21.11
N THR A 92 16.42 -4.79 21.23
CA THR A 92 15.74 -4.71 22.53
C THR A 92 15.71 -6.04 23.27
N LEU A 93 15.77 -7.17 22.56
CA LEU A 93 16.00 -8.48 23.18
C LEU A 93 17.39 -8.53 23.81
N PHE A 94 18.42 -8.08 23.09
CA PHE A 94 19.77 -8.00 23.63
C PHE A 94 19.82 -7.11 24.89
N LEU A 95 19.18 -5.94 24.87
CA LEU A 95 19.08 -5.08 26.06
C LEU A 95 18.34 -5.75 27.22
N ALA A 96 17.24 -6.45 26.94
CA ALA A 96 16.47 -7.15 27.97
C ALA A 96 17.23 -8.32 28.62
N LEU A 97 18.17 -8.94 27.90
CA LEU A 97 18.97 -10.07 28.38
C LEU A 97 20.26 -9.64 29.10
N PHE A 98 20.93 -8.59 28.63
CA PHE A 98 22.27 -8.22 29.09
C PHE A 98 22.34 -6.90 29.86
N ASP A 99 21.24 -6.12 29.86
CA ASP A 99 21.09 -4.83 30.55
C ASP A 99 22.30 -3.87 30.45
N PRO A 100 22.89 -3.67 29.24
CA PRO A 100 24.11 -2.87 29.12
C PRO A 100 23.83 -1.36 29.20
N ILE A 101 22.58 -0.94 28.98
CA ILE A 101 22.10 0.45 29.08
C ILE A 101 20.72 0.42 29.75
N ALA A 102 20.44 1.41 30.62
CA ALA A 102 19.23 1.49 31.43
C ALA A 102 17.93 1.81 30.64
N ASP A 103 18.04 2.47 29.48
CA ASP A 103 16.90 2.78 28.61
C ASP A 103 17.29 2.68 27.13
N CYS A 104 16.41 2.05 26.35
CA CYS A 104 16.54 1.99 24.90
C CYS A 104 16.37 3.37 24.22
N GLY A 105 15.80 4.35 24.92
CA GLY A 105 15.50 5.69 24.40
C GLY A 105 14.27 5.74 23.51
N CYS A 106 13.39 4.73 23.59
CA CYS A 106 12.31 4.54 22.64
C CYS A 106 11.31 5.71 22.58
N PHE A 107 11.08 6.43 23.67
CA PHE A 107 10.19 7.60 23.70
C PHE A 107 10.90 8.85 24.25
N GLY A 108 12.22 8.92 24.09
CA GLY A 108 13.05 9.95 24.72
C GLY A 108 12.80 10.02 26.24
N ASP A 109 12.88 11.23 26.79
CA ASP A 109 12.67 11.46 28.22
C ASP A 109 11.18 11.53 28.64
N VAL A 110 10.23 11.39 27.70
CA VAL A 110 8.79 11.48 27.99
C VAL A 110 8.25 10.23 28.66
N ILE A 111 8.66 9.05 28.18
CA ILE A 111 8.20 7.76 28.72
C ILE A 111 9.41 6.85 28.86
N LYS A 112 9.89 6.68 30.10
CA LYS A 112 10.95 5.73 30.42
C LYS A 112 10.35 4.34 30.59
N LEU A 113 10.71 3.41 29.69
CA LEU A 113 10.28 2.01 29.75
C LEU A 113 11.42 1.12 30.24
N THR A 114 11.11 0.04 30.94
CA THR A 114 12.13 -0.99 31.22
C THR A 114 12.55 -1.70 29.92
N ASN A 115 13.72 -2.34 29.93
CA ASN A 115 14.21 -3.09 28.77
C ASN A 115 13.23 -4.21 28.35
N TRP A 116 12.61 -4.90 29.32
CA TRP A 116 11.56 -5.89 29.05
C TRP A 116 10.25 -5.30 28.52
N GLN A 117 9.80 -4.16 29.06
CA GLN A 117 8.61 -3.47 28.54
C GLN A 117 8.82 -3.02 27.09
N THR A 118 10.01 -2.52 26.78
CA THR A 118 10.39 -2.09 25.44
C THR A 118 10.41 -3.27 24.46
N PHE A 119 10.97 -4.41 24.86
CA PHE A 119 10.97 -5.63 24.06
C PHE A 119 9.55 -6.14 23.79
N ASN A 120 8.70 -6.24 24.81
CA ASN A 120 7.32 -6.69 24.67
C ASN A 120 6.50 -5.79 23.74
N LYS A 121 6.66 -4.47 23.86
CA LYS A 121 6.07 -3.49 22.92
C LYS A 121 6.52 -3.78 21.49
N ASN A 122 7.80 -4.04 21.27
CA ASN A 122 8.33 -4.33 19.94
C ASN A 122 7.79 -5.65 19.36
N ILE A 123 7.54 -6.69 20.17
CA ILE A 123 6.85 -7.91 19.73
C ILE A 123 5.43 -7.62 19.26
N VAL A 124 4.65 -6.84 20.01
CA VAL A 124 3.30 -6.44 19.59
C VAL A 124 3.35 -5.68 18.27
N LEU A 125 4.27 -4.71 18.14
CA LEU A 125 4.46 -3.97 16.90
C LEU A 125 4.94 -4.85 15.74
N LEU A 126 5.79 -5.85 16.00
CA LEU A 126 6.26 -6.81 15.01
C LEU A 126 5.10 -7.64 14.44
N ILE A 127 4.18 -8.12 15.28
CA ILE A 127 2.97 -8.83 14.84
C ILE A 127 2.11 -7.92 13.94
N LEU A 128 1.90 -6.66 14.34
CA LEU A 128 1.16 -5.69 13.53
C LEU A 128 1.87 -5.41 12.19
N ALA A 129 3.20 -5.29 12.19
CA ALA A 129 3.99 -5.06 10.99
C ALA A 129 3.94 -6.25 10.01
N ILE A 130 4.00 -7.50 10.51
CA ILE A 130 3.85 -8.71 9.70
C ILE A 130 2.47 -8.73 9.03
N LEU A 131 1.41 -8.38 9.77
CA LEU A 131 0.07 -8.31 9.22
C LEU A 131 -0.03 -7.24 8.13
N LEU A 132 0.47 -6.03 8.40
CA LEU A 132 0.49 -4.95 7.41
C LEU A 132 1.32 -5.34 6.18
N TYR A 133 2.39 -6.12 6.33
CA TYR A 133 3.21 -6.62 5.24
C TYR A 133 2.44 -7.59 4.33
N PHE A 134 1.67 -8.54 4.88
CA PHE A 134 0.85 -9.43 4.05
C PHE A 134 -0.33 -8.71 3.38
N GLU A 135 -0.89 -7.71 4.06
CA GLU A 135 -1.96 -6.86 3.52
C GLU A 135 -1.46 -5.73 2.60
N ARG A 136 -0.15 -5.60 2.37
CA ARG A 136 0.45 -4.45 1.66
C ARG A 136 -0.12 -4.24 0.25
N ASP A 137 -0.53 -5.31 -0.41
CA ASP A 137 -1.04 -5.29 -1.79
C ASP A 137 -2.53 -4.90 -1.85
N ASN A 138 -3.21 -4.85 -0.70
CA ASN A 138 -4.62 -4.47 -0.58
C ASN A 138 -4.84 -2.97 -0.28
N PHE A 139 -3.77 -2.17 -0.20
CA PHE A 139 -3.87 -0.71 0.00
C PHE A 139 -3.92 0.04 -1.33
N ILE A 140 -4.91 0.91 -1.46
CA ILE A 140 -5.09 1.79 -2.62
C ILE A 140 -4.16 3.01 -2.44
N PRO A 141 -3.34 3.37 -3.45
CA PRO A 141 -2.51 4.57 -3.42
C PRO A 141 -3.33 5.85 -3.24
N ILE A 142 -2.79 6.85 -2.55
CA ILE A 142 -3.48 8.12 -2.29
C ILE A 142 -3.09 9.24 -3.26
N ALA A 143 -1.97 9.08 -3.97
CA ALA A 143 -1.46 9.99 -5.00
C ALA A 143 -0.66 9.21 -6.07
N PRO A 144 -0.32 9.77 -7.26
CA PRO A 144 0.59 9.10 -8.17
C PRO A 144 1.96 8.97 -7.51
N LYS A 145 2.76 7.99 -7.96
CA LYS A 145 4.08 7.68 -7.38
C LYS A 145 4.95 8.91 -7.14
N TYR A 146 4.99 9.87 -8.07
CA TYR A 146 5.81 11.08 -7.96
C TYR A 146 5.30 12.08 -6.91
N TRP A 147 3.98 12.18 -6.70
CA TRP A 147 3.43 13.07 -5.68
C TRP A 147 3.57 12.43 -4.31
N GLU A 148 3.30 11.13 -4.17
CA GLU A 148 3.56 10.45 -2.90
C GLU A 148 5.03 10.60 -2.50
N LEU A 149 5.95 10.50 -3.48
CA LEU A 149 7.37 10.76 -3.24
C LEU A 149 7.65 12.23 -2.88
N GLY A 150 7.01 13.19 -3.57
CA GLY A 150 7.10 14.61 -3.25
C GLY A 150 6.61 14.93 -1.84
N PHE A 151 5.49 14.34 -1.42
CA PHE A 151 4.92 14.47 -0.09
C PHE A 151 5.80 13.85 0.99
N VAL A 152 6.31 12.64 0.75
CA VAL A 152 7.35 12.03 1.61
C VAL A 152 8.56 12.97 1.70
N GLY A 153 8.97 13.60 0.59
CA GLY A 153 10.03 14.61 0.56
C GLY A 153 9.74 15.85 1.40
N VAL A 154 8.52 16.42 1.32
CA VAL A 154 8.11 17.56 2.15
C VAL A 154 8.16 17.22 3.64
N TYR A 155 7.64 16.05 4.03
CA TYR A 155 7.73 15.60 5.42
C TYR A 155 9.18 15.36 5.85
N ALA A 156 10.03 14.80 4.97
CA ALA A 156 11.44 14.62 5.27
C ALA A 156 12.16 15.97 5.49
N VAL A 157 11.89 16.98 4.66
CA VAL A 157 12.44 18.33 4.83
C VAL A 157 11.96 18.97 6.14
N MET A 158 10.66 18.82 6.45
CA MET A 158 10.09 19.31 7.71
C MET A 158 10.72 18.63 8.93
N ILE A 159 10.93 17.32 8.88
CA ILE A 159 11.60 16.55 9.94
C ILE A 159 13.04 17.06 10.15
N VAL A 160 13.78 17.24 9.05
CA VAL A 160 15.14 17.81 9.11
C VAL A 160 15.11 19.23 9.69
N PHE A 161 14.13 20.05 9.31
CA PHE A 161 13.97 21.41 9.84
C PHE A 161 13.69 21.42 11.35
N ILE A 162 12.75 20.60 11.84
CA ILE A 162 12.42 20.50 13.27
C ILE A 162 13.65 20.06 14.07
N SER A 163 14.36 19.03 13.59
CA SER A 163 15.57 18.54 14.25
C SER A 163 16.67 19.60 14.28
N PHE A 164 16.92 20.27 13.15
CA PHE A 164 17.93 21.32 13.06
C PHE A 164 17.58 22.57 13.87
N TYR A 165 16.30 22.93 13.90
CA TYR A 165 15.79 24.00 14.75
C TYR A 165 16.02 23.67 16.22
N SER A 166 15.63 22.48 16.67
CA SER A 166 15.76 22.06 18.07
C SER A 166 17.23 21.92 18.50
N PHE A 167 18.10 21.46 17.59
CA PHE A 167 19.54 21.47 17.81
C PHE A 167 20.10 22.88 18.01
N ARG A 168 19.48 23.91 17.41
CA ARG A 168 19.93 25.31 17.50
C ARG A 168 19.24 26.13 18.59
N HIS A 169 18.00 25.80 18.94
CA HIS A 169 17.08 26.68 19.68
C HIS A 169 16.46 26.03 20.93
N LEU A 170 17.13 25.01 21.50
CA LEU A 170 16.59 24.10 22.52
C LEU A 170 15.41 23.27 22.02
N PRO A 171 15.06 22.18 22.73
CA PRO A 171 13.85 21.42 22.42
C PRO A 171 12.61 22.31 22.39
N VAL A 172 11.73 22.05 21.41
CA VAL A 172 10.46 22.78 21.27
C VAL A 172 9.55 22.56 22.48
N ILE A 173 9.63 21.37 23.07
CA ILE A 173 9.00 21.02 24.34
C ILE A 173 10.09 20.41 25.22
N ASP A 174 10.27 20.97 26.41
CA ASP A 174 11.24 20.53 27.39
C ASP A 174 10.63 19.48 28.33
N PHE A 175 10.97 18.22 28.07
CA PHE A 175 10.58 17.07 28.90
C PHE A 175 11.68 16.68 29.90
N LEU A 176 12.72 17.50 30.03
CA LEU A 176 13.84 17.22 30.92
C LEU A 176 13.45 17.53 32.38
N PRO A 177 14.15 16.94 33.35
CA PRO A 177 13.88 17.19 34.77
C PRO A 177 13.96 18.69 35.11
N PHE A 178 14.96 19.39 34.56
CA PHE A 178 15.18 20.83 34.77
C PHE A 178 14.41 21.72 33.78
N ARG A 179 13.17 21.39 33.45
CA ARG A 179 12.31 22.25 32.62
C ARG A 179 11.93 23.54 33.36
N VAL A 180 11.47 24.55 32.61
CA VAL A 180 11.00 25.81 33.22
C VAL A 180 9.81 25.53 34.14
N GLY A 181 9.83 26.10 35.34
CA GLY A 181 8.86 25.87 36.41
C GLY A 181 9.28 24.81 37.44
N THR A 182 10.35 24.06 37.22
CA THR A 182 10.85 23.07 38.21
C THR A 182 11.57 23.78 39.37
N ASP A 183 11.25 23.44 40.61
CA ASP A 183 12.09 23.75 41.78
C ASP A 183 13.14 22.66 41.96
N ILE A 184 14.40 23.00 41.70
CA ILE A 184 15.53 22.06 41.78
C ILE A 184 15.69 21.54 43.22
N ARG A 185 15.35 22.33 44.23
CA ARG A 185 15.48 21.93 45.64
C ARG A 185 14.50 20.82 45.96
N GLU A 186 13.25 20.93 45.52
CA GLU A 186 12.23 19.89 45.74
C GLU A 186 12.59 18.58 45.01
N GLU A 187 13.07 18.65 43.77
CA GLU A 187 13.49 17.43 43.04
C GLU A 187 14.74 16.76 43.62
N VAL A 188 15.66 17.54 44.19
CA VAL A 188 16.84 16.99 44.89
C VAL A 188 16.48 16.44 46.27
N LEU A 189 15.48 17.02 46.94
CA LEU A 189 15.06 16.64 48.30
C LEU A 189 14.01 15.53 48.37
N ASN A 190 13.30 15.20 47.29
CA ASN A 190 12.16 14.28 47.33
C ASN A 190 12.34 13.07 46.38
N PRO A 191 13.12 12.04 46.75
CA PRO A 191 13.07 10.77 46.06
C PRO A 191 11.77 10.07 46.48
N GLY A 192 10.93 9.69 45.51
CA GLY A 192 9.69 8.97 45.80
C GLY A 192 9.94 7.72 46.66
N ILE A 193 9.28 7.66 47.83
CA ILE A 193 8.91 6.47 48.61
C ILE A 193 10.06 5.51 49.01
N SER A 194 10.67 5.73 50.18
CA SER A 194 10.83 4.74 51.28
C SER A 194 11.65 5.33 52.45
N ASP A 195 11.45 4.83 53.68
CA ASP A 195 12.28 5.14 54.87
C ASP A 195 13.70 4.49 54.81
N GLU A 196 14.13 4.01 53.64
CA GLU A 196 15.45 3.39 53.44
C GLU A 196 16.44 4.41 52.81
N PRO A 197 17.75 4.36 53.16
CA PRO A 197 18.74 5.25 52.57
C PRO A 197 18.78 5.09 51.04
N ALA A 198 18.63 6.19 50.29
CA ALA A 198 18.65 6.14 48.82
C ALA A 198 19.99 5.67 48.24
N PHE A 199 21.08 5.83 48.98
CA PHE A 199 22.44 5.43 48.61
C PHE A 199 23.16 4.75 49.78
N GLU A 200 23.88 3.68 49.48
CA GLU A 200 24.85 3.05 50.37
C GLU A 200 26.26 3.47 49.92
N THR A 201 26.96 4.25 50.75
CA THR A 201 28.32 4.68 50.46
C THR A 201 29.31 3.64 50.96
N THR A 202 30.03 3.03 50.01
CA THR A 202 31.16 2.15 50.29
C THR A 202 32.47 2.92 50.17
N LEU A 203 33.26 2.94 51.24
CA LEU A 203 34.56 3.60 51.31
C LEU A 203 35.67 2.59 51.01
N TYR A 204 36.56 2.91 50.08
CA TYR A 204 37.70 2.07 49.75
C TYR A 204 38.97 2.62 50.41
N TYR A 205 39.61 1.76 51.19
CA TYR A 205 40.87 2.05 51.86
C TYR A 205 41.98 1.12 51.39
N SER A 206 43.22 1.60 51.39
CA SER A 206 44.40 0.84 51.00
C SER A 206 45.35 0.67 52.18
N LYS A 207 45.87 -0.55 52.37
CA LYS A 207 46.91 -0.89 53.34
C LYS A 207 47.89 -1.88 52.71
N ASN A 208 49.18 -1.54 52.70
CA ASN A 208 50.24 -2.35 52.08
C ASN A 208 49.96 -2.75 50.61
N GLY A 209 49.34 -1.85 49.83
CA GLY A 209 49.03 -2.09 48.41
C GLY A 209 47.80 -2.98 48.14
N LYS A 210 47.09 -3.44 49.17
CA LYS A 210 45.80 -4.14 49.04
C LYS A 210 44.65 -3.19 49.36
N MET A 211 43.70 -3.07 48.42
CA MET A 211 42.46 -2.31 48.61
C MET A 211 41.37 -3.16 49.25
N GLN A 212 40.61 -2.57 50.17
CA GLN A 212 39.47 -3.18 50.81
C GLN A 212 38.35 -2.16 51.00
N SER A 213 37.10 -2.61 50.85
CA SER A 213 35.90 -1.79 51.05
C SER A 213 35.40 -1.84 52.50
N PHE A 214 34.85 -0.72 52.96
CA PHE A 214 34.30 -0.50 54.29
C PHE A 214 32.99 0.30 54.17
N SER A 215 31.98 0.01 54.99
CA SER A 215 30.77 0.81 55.06
C SER A 215 30.92 1.96 56.07
N LEU A 216 30.06 2.98 55.97
CA LEU A 216 30.07 4.14 56.89
C LEU A 216 29.98 3.75 58.37
N ASP A 217 29.29 2.64 58.68
CA ASP A 217 29.10 2.16 60.06
C ASP A 217 30.27 1.28 60.57
N ARG A 218 31.22 0.93 59.69
CA ARG A 218 32.38 0.09 60.01
C ARG A 218 33.65 0.65 59.38
N LEU A 219 34.08 1.81 59.87
CA LEU A 219 35.33 2.42 59.46
C LEU A 219 36.56 1.61 59.94
N PRO A 220 37.63 1.56 59.13
CA PRO A 220 38.90 0.95 59.55
C PRO A 220 39.64 1.83 60.57
N ASP A 221 40.60 1.22 61.27
CA ASP A 221 41.50 1.95 62.17
C ASP A 221 42.43 2.92 61.41
N SER A 222 43.16 3.77 62.15
CA SER A 222 44.05 4.81 61.62
C SER A 222 45.25 4.30 60.80
N THR A 223 45.41 2.99 60.62
CA THR A 223 46.51 2.40 59.83
C THR A 223 46.18 2.23 58.35
N TRP A 224 44.98 2.64 57.92
CA TRP A 224 44.49 2.55 56.55
C TRP A 224 44.42 3.93 55.88
N THR A 225 44.77 4.01 54.60
CA THR A 225 44.69 5.25 53.83
C THR A 225 43.44 5.27 52.96
N PHE A 226 42.57 6.25 53.17
CA PHE A 226 41.39 6.45 52.31
C PHE A 226 41.83 6.68 50.86
N THR A 227 41.23 5.94 49.95
CA THR A 227 41.55 6.03 48.52
C THR A 227 40.45 6.76 47.77
N HIS A 228 39.22 6.24 47.82
CA HIS A 228 38.04 6.83 47.19
C HIS A 228 36.77 6.25 47.82
N SER A 229 35.63 6.86 47.54
CA SER A 229 34.32 6.35 47.94
C SER A 229 33.47 6.09 46.70
N MET A 230 32.55 5.14 46.81
CA MET A 230 31.60 4.81 45.77
C MET A 230 30.22 4.71 46.41
N SER A 231 29.32 5.60 46.02
CA SER A 231 27.92 5.57 46.45
C SER A 231 27.13 4.72 45.47
N THR A 232 26.55 3.63 45.95
CA THR A 232 25.69 2.74 45.18
C THR A 232 24.25 2.87 45.66
N PRO A 233 23.27 3.09 44.77
CA PRO A 233 21.87 3.16 45.20
C PRO A 233 21.41 1.84 45.79
N VAL A 234 20.71 1.88 46.94
CA VAL A 234 20.24 0.68 47.67
C VAL A 234 19.19 -0.07 46.85
N ASN A 235 18.36 0.67 46.11
CA ASN A 235 17.43 0.11 45.14
C ASN A 235 17.87 0.47 43.70
N PRO A 236 18.14 -0.51 42.82
CA PRO A 236 18.42 -0.25 41.41
C PRO A 236 17.34 0.56 40.70
N ASP A 237 16.08 0.46 41.14
CA ASP A 237 14.95 1.22 40.59
C ASP A 237 14.94 2.69 41.05
N LEU A 238 15.53 3.04 42.21
CA LEU A 238 15.70 4.43 42.66
C LEU A 238 16.71 5.20 41.80
N LYS A 239 17.59 4.50 41.09
CA LYS A 239 18.56 5.09 40.15
C LYS A 239 17.88 5.86 39.01
N LYS A 240 16.58 5.63 38.76
CA LYS A 240 15.83 6.21 37.64
C LYS A 240 15.26 7.60 37.89
N GLU A 241 15.03 7.97 39.15
CA GLU A 241 14.26 9.17 39.52
C GLU A 241 15.10 10.28 40.16
N ILE A 242 16.26 9.96 40.73
CA ILE A 242 17.07 10.98 41.42
C ILE A 242 17.88 11.78 40.40
N VAL A 243 17.57 13.07 40.33
CA VAL A 243 18.29 14.05 39.51
C VAL A 243 19.54 14.50 40.27
N ASP A 244 20.72 14.03 39.85
CA ASP A 244 21.99 14.45 40.46
C ASP A 244 22.35 15.87 39.99
N PHE A 245 22.09 16.86 40.87
CA PHE A 245 22.42 18.27 40.67
C PHE A 245 23.48 18.76 41.65
N ALA A 246 24.67 18.17 41.58
CA ALA A 246 25.79 18.54 42.43
C ALA A 246 26.72 19.56 41.72
N ILE A 247 26.95 20.72 42.35
CA ILE A 247 27.84 21.78 41.86
C ILE A 247 29.01 21.93 42.83
N SER A 248 30.23 21.86 42.32
CA SER A 248 31.46 22.02 43.10
C SER A 248 32.26 23.26 42.68
N ASP A 249 32.90 23.92 43.64
CA ASP A 249 33.84 25.01 43.40
C ASP A 249 35.23 24.53 42.92
N LYS A 250 36.18 25.47 42.79
CA LYS A 250 37.55 25.20 42.35
C LYS A 250 38.36 24.39 43.37
N GLU A 251 37.96 24.40 44.64
CA GLU A 251 38.51 23.58 45.73
C GLU A 251 37.86 22.19 45.79
N GLY A 252 36.77 21.96 45.04
CA GLY A 252 36.01 20.71 45.05
C GLY A 252 34.94 20.64 46.13
N SER A 253 34.64 21.75 46.82
CA SER A 253 33.58 21.81 47.82
C SER A 253 32.22 21.96 47.14
N TYR A 254 31.21 21.25 47.63
CA TYR A 254 29.83 21.38 47.12
C TYR A 254 29.22 22.71 47.55
N VAL A 255 28.67 23.44 46.57
CA VAL A 255 28.08 24.78 46.76
C VAL A 255 26.64 24.87 46.26
N THR A 256 26.02 23.73 45.95
CA THR A 256 24.67 23.64 45.38
C THR A 256 23.64 24.43 46.20
N ASP A 257 23.53 24.18 47.50
CA ASP A 257 22.51 24.79 48.35
C ASP A 257 22.64 26.31 48.41
N SER A 258 23.87 26.80 48.54
CA SER A 258 24.18 28.23 48.52
C SER A 258 23.76 28.85 47.19
N LEU A 259 24.06 28.20 46.07
CA LEU A 259 23.73 28.70 44.73
C LEU A 259 22.21 28.75 44.51
N LEU A 260 21.48 27.71 44.93
CA LEU A 260 20.02 27.64 44.81
C LEU A 260 19.30 28.59 45.77
N SER A 261 19.96 29.10 46.81
CA SER A 261 19.37 30.08 47.74
C SER A 261 19.29 31.51 47.18
N PHE A 262 20.09 31.85 46.16
CA PHE A 262 20.16 33.21 45.63
C PHE A 262 18.97 33.56 44.73
N LYS A 263 18.54 34.82 44.81
CA LYS A 263 17.65 35.45 43.82
C LYS A 263 18.43 35.89 42.59
N ASN A 264 17.76 35.87 41.44
CA ASN A 264 18.30 36.39 40.18
C ASN A 264 19.66 35.79 39.76
N VAL A 265 19.70 34.47 39.59
CA VAL A 265 20.93 33.74 39.20
C VAL A 265 20.88 33.38 37.72
N PHE A 266 21.87 33.82 36.94
CA PHE A 266 22.10 33.38 35.57
C PHE A 266 23.25 32.37 35.52
N LEU A 267 22.96 31.17 35.01
CA LEU A 267 23.89 30.07 34.84
C LEU A 267 24.21 29.84 33.37
N PHE A 268 25.48 29.91 33.00
CA PHE A 268 25.96 29.39 31.73
C PHE A 268 26.23 27.88 31.84
N SER A 269 25.62 27.08 30.97
CA SER A 269 25.87 25.64 30.89
C SER A 269 26.89 25.34 29.78
N VAL A 270 28.05 24.81 30.14
CA VAL A 270 29.16 24.50 29.21
C VAL A 270 29.61 23.04 29.36
N PRO A 271 28.86 22.08 28.78
CA PRO A 271 29.23 20.65 28.83
C PRO A 271 30.53 20.33 28.07
N PHE A 272 30.87 21.08 27.01
CA PHE A 272 32.05 20.80 26.18
C PHE A 272 32.91 22.06 25.98
N PRO A 273 33.78 22.41 26.94
CA PRO A 273 34.52 23.67 26.91
C PRO A 273 35.50 23.77 25.74
N HIS A 274 36.09 22.65 25.34
CA HIS A 274 37.00 22.54 24.19
C HIS A 274 36.34 22.84 22.83
N LYS A 275 35.01 22.93 22.76
CA LYS A 275 34.25 23.26 21.54
C LYS A 275 33.84 24.74 21.46
N LEU A 276 34.12 25.54 22.47
CA LEU A 276 33.83 26.97 22.43
C LEU A 276 34.83 27.68 21.51
N ALA A 277 34.31 28.45 20.56
CA ALA A 277 35.10 29.33 19.72
C ALA A 277 35.37 30.67 20.43
N MET A 278 36.35 31.45 19.95
CA MET A 278 36.63 32.80 20.46
C MET A 278 35.38 33.70 20.47
N GLU A 279 34.57 33.62 19.42
CA GLU A 279 33.30 34.34 19.29
C GLU A 279 32.31 34.02 20.43
N ASP A 280 32.34 32.79 20.94
CA ASP A 280 31.45 32.34 22.01
C ASP A 280 31.84 32.98 23.34
N PHE A 281 33.13 33.09 23.60
CA PHE A 281 33.65 33.80 24.76
C PHE A 281 33.33 35.30 24.71
N PHE A 282 33.41 35.93 23.53
CA PHE A 282 32.98 37.33 23.38
C PHE A 282 31.50 37.51 23.69
N ALA A 283 30.63 36.66 23.15
CA ALA A 283 29.19 36.72 23.41
C ALA A 283 28.86 36.52 24.90
N MET A 284 29.52 35.57 25.58
CA MET A 284 29.36 35.37 27.02
C MET A 284 29.81 36.58 27.83
N LYS A 285 30.90 37.24 27.42
CA LYS A 285 31.43 38.43 28.09
C LYS A 285 30.52 39.64 27.92
N GLU A 286 30.09 39.95 26.70
CA GLU A 286 29.18 41.07 26.41
C GLU A 286 27.88 40.97 27.23
N LEU A 287 27.40 39.74 27.38
CA LEU A 287 26.27 39.41 28.20
C LEU A 287 26.52 39.58 29.70
N TYR A 288 27.68 39.13 30.19
CA TYR A 288 28.08 39.39 31.57
C TYR A 288 28.12 40.89 31.86
N ASP A 289 28.74 41.67 30.97
CA ASP A 289 28.88 43.11 31.13
C ASP A 289 27.49 43.79 31.18
N SER A 290 26.54 43.32 30.36
CA SER A 290 25.16 43.82 30.34
C SER A 290 24.35 43.49 31.60
N LEU A 291 24.57 42.30 32.18
CA LEU A 291 23.84 41.82 33.36
C LEU A 291 24.45 42.33 34.68
N SER A 292 25.79 42.40 34.77
CA SER A 292 26.52 42.73 36.00
C SER A 292 26.17 44.12 36.56
N VAL A 293 25.76 45.06 35.71
CA VAL A 293 25.31 46.41 36.11
C VAL A 293 24.00 46.39 36.91
N LYS A 294 23.24 45.29 36.88
CA LYS A 294 21.92 45.16 37.52
C LYS A 294 21.90 44.35 38.83
N GLY A 295 23.08 44.04 39.39
CA GLY A 295 23.18 43.37 40.70
C GLY A 295 22.68 41.92 40.71
N VAL A 296 22.79 41.22 39.57
CA VAL A 296 22.41 39.81 39.43
C VAL A 296 23.61 38.88 39.61
N HIS A 297 23.38 37.66 40.08
CA HIS A 297 24.43 36.66 40.23
C HIS A 297 24.66 35.93 38.90
N ILE A 298 25.90 35.85 38.43
CA ILE A 298 26.24 35.22 37.15
C ILE A 298 27.33 34.18 37.36
N TYR A 299 27.04 32.93 37.00
CA TYR A 299 27.94 31.80 37.17
C TYR A 299 28.05 31.00 35.87
N ALA A 300 29.17 30.30 35.68
CA ALA A 300 29.36 29.39 34.58
C ALA A 300 29.70 27.99 35.10
N LEU A 301 28.93 27.00 34.67
CA LEU A 301 29.07 25.59 35.02
C LEU A 301 29.75 24.84 33.87
N PHE A 302 30.82 24.12 34.18
CA PHE A 302 31.65 23.42 33.20
C PHE A 302 31.66 21.92 33.47
N GLY A 303 31.60 21.13 32.39
CA GLY A 303 31.59 19.66 32.43
C GLY A 303 32.97 19.01 32.43
N SER A 304 34.03 19.78 32.62
CA SER A 304 35.41 19.29 32.60
C SER A 304 36.18 19.75 33.83
N SER A 305 37.29 19.06 34.14
CA SER A 305 38.14 19.41 35.28
C SER A 305 38.59 20.88 35.23
N TYR A 306 38.82 21.49 36.40
CA TYR A 306 39.25 22.89 36.49
C TYR A 306 40.56 23.18 35.73
N ILE A 307 41.40 22.16 35.53
CA ILE A 307 42.63 22.23 34.73
C ILE A 307 42.31 22.47 33.25
N ASP A 308 41.32 21.76 32.72
CA ASP A 308 40.86 21.90 31.33
C ASP A 308 40.15 23.23 31.09
N ILE A 309 39.39 23.71 32.09
CA ILE A 309 38.76 25.02 32.06
C ILE A 309 39.82 26.11 32.02
N LYS A 310 40.85 26.01 32.89
CA LYS A 310 41.94 26.99 32.93
C LYS A 310 42.65 27.07 31.59
N ASN A 311 42.87 25.95 30.90
CA ASN A 311 43.48 25.94 29.56
C ASN A 311 42.56 26.53 28.48
N ALA A 312 41.25 26.26 28.53
CA ALA A 312 40.27 26.82 27.60
C ALA A 312 40.03 28.33 27.80
N VAL A 313 40.21 28.82 29.02
CA VAL A 313 39.97 30.22 29.42
C VAL A 313 41.27 31.05 29.51
N ALA A 314 42.45 30.44 29.55
CA ALA A 314 43.74 31.09 29.77
C ALA A 314 44.07 32.24 28.79
N GLY A 315 43.47 32.27 27.58
CA GLY A 315 43.64 33.36 26.62
C GLY A 315 42.63 34.51 26.75
N ASN A 316 41.49 34.28 27.42
CA ASN A 316 40.36 35.19 27.47
C ASN A 316 40.05 35.55 28.92
N LYS A 317 40.30 36.79 29.34
CA LYS A 317 39.94 37.26 30.69
C LYS A 317 38.42 37.23 30.85
N ILE A 318 37.92 36.15 31.45
CA ILE A 318 36.52 35.94 31.76
C ILE A 318 36.20 36.52 33.14
N PRO A 319 35.15 37.36 33.27
CA PRO A 319 34.82 38.02 34.53
C PRO A 319 33.83 37.25 35.43
N PHE A 320 33.37 36.05 35.05
CA PHE A 320 32.38 35.27 35.82
C PHE A 320 33.01 34.15 36.67
N ASN A 321 32.34 33.83 37.78
CA ASN A 321 32.73 32.73 38.68
C ASN A 321 32.43 31.36 38.04
N VAL A 322 33.41 30.46 38.13
CA VAL A 322 33.41 29.15 37.46
C VAL A 322 33.18 28.05 38.47
N PHE A 323 32.25 27.15 38.16
CA PHE A 323 31.98 25.93 38.93
C PHE A 323 31.97 24.71 38.03
N HIS A 324 32.05 23.54 38.65
CA HIS A 324 32.07 22.25 37.99
C HIS A 324 30.81 21.45 38.33
N THR A 325 30.31 20.69 37.35
CA THR A 325 29.22 19.72 37.53
C THR A 325 29.30 18.66 36.42
N ASP A 326 28.56 17.56 36.56
CA ASP A 326 28.62 16.45 35.60
C ASP A 326 28.12 16.85 34.19
N ILE A 327 28.74 16.28 33.15
CA ILE A 327 28.39 16.55 31.75
C ILE A 327 26.92 16.20 31.47
N LYS A 328 26.42 15.08 31.99
CA LYS A 328 25.02 14.66 31.80
C LYS A 328 24.07 15.63 32.50
N THR A 329 24.45 16.13 33.67
CA THR A 329 23.69 17.18 34.38
C THR A 329 23.64 18.47 33.56
N LEU A 330 24.75 18.93 32.98
CA LEU A 330 24.77 20.12 32.12
C LEU A 330 23.93 19.98 30.86
N ILE A 331 23.99 18.82 30.21
CA ILE A 331 23.19 18.57 29.00
C ILE A 331 21.70 18.48 29.36
N SER A 332 21.36 17.92 30.53
CA SER A 332 19.97 17.90 31.06
C SER A 332 19.49 19.28 31.46
N LEU A 333 20.38 20.10 32.04
CA LEU A 333 20.09 21.47 32.41
C LEU A 333 19.89 22.32 31.16
N ASN A 334 20.71 22.14 30.12
CA ASN A 334 20.61 22.89 28.88
C ASN A 334 21.27 22.11 27.72
N ARG A 335 20.50 21.77 26.68
CA ARG A 335 20.99 21.04 25.49
C ARG A 335 22.01 21.83 24.66
N SER A 336 22.20 23.13 24.90
CA SER A 336 23.14 24.00 24.18
C SER A 336 24.47 24.13 24.92
N ASN A 337 25.59 24.00 24.18
CA ASN A 337 26.92 24.33 24.71
C ASN A 337 27.10 25.84 24.81
N GLY A 338 27.15 26.39 26.02
CA GLY A 338 27.10 27.83 26.30
C GLY A 338 25.68 28.39 26.37
N GLY A 339 24.67 27.54 26.61
CA GLY A 339 23.29 28.01 26.87
C GLY A 339 23.16 28.67 28.24
N VAL A 340 22.10 29.44 28.45
CA VAL A 340 21.86 30.18 29.69
C VAL A 340 20.59 29.69 30.38
N VAL A 341 20.65 29.51 31.69
CA VAL A 341 19.50 29.19 32.55
C VAL A 341 19.38 30.27 33.61
N TYR A 342 18.18 30.79 33.81
CA TYR A 342 17.86 31.77 34.83
C TYR A 342 17.11 31.06 35.95
N LEU A 343 17.67 31.13 37.16
CA LEU A 343 17.10 30.61 38.38
C LEU A 343 16.71 31.76 39.31
N ASN A 344 15.61 31.59 40.02
CA ASN A 344 15.27 32.44 41.14
C ASN A 344 14.92 31.58 42.35
N GLU A 345 15.75 31.62 43.39
CA GLU A 345 15.61 30.78 44.59
C GLU A 345 15.42 29.30 44.24
N GLY A 346 16.25 28.78 43.34
CA GLY A 346 16.23 27.36 42.96
C GLY A 346 15.16 26.96 41.95
N ILE A 347 14.21 27.84 41.63
CA ILE A 347 13.19 27.61 40.60
C ILE A 347 13.77 27.97 39.22
N VAL A 348 13.63 27.06 38.26
CA VAL A 348 14.02 27.29 36.86
C VAL A 348 13.02 28.23 36.19
N THR A 349 13.33 29.50 36.11
CA THR A 349 12.45 30.53 35.55
C THR A 349 12.59 30.75 34.04
N GLY A 350 13.74 30.45 33.45
CA GLY A 350 13.93 30.64 32.01
C GLY A 350 15.16 29.93 31.46
N LYS A 351 15.11 29.52 30.19
CA LYS A 351 16.18 28.76 29.52
C LYS A 351 16.39 29.22 28.09
N TRP A 352 17.63 29.46 27.70
CA TRP A 352 17.95 29.88 26.35
C TRP A 352 19.10 29.08 25.78
N SER A 353 19.02 28.78 24.48
CA SER A 353 20.20 28.38 23.73
C SER A 353 21.18 29.56 23.69
N ARG A 354 22.45 29.26 23.43
CA ARG A 354 23.48 30.30 23.22
C ARG A 354 23.03 31.34 22.19
N LYS A 355 22.42 30.88 21.10
CA LYS A 355 22.01 31.73 19.98
C LYS A 355 20.78 32.58 20.29
N ASP A 356 19.80 32.02 20.99
CA ASP A 356 18.58 32.74 21.35
C ASP A 356 18.84 33.84 22.34
N PHE A 357 19.68 33.55 23.34
CA PHE A 357 20.00 34.54 24.35
C PHE A 357 20.77 35.71 23.76
N ALA A 358 21.81 35.42 22.96
CA ALA A 358 22.57 36.44 22.25
C ALA A 358 21.65 37.33 21.37
N LYS A 359 20.70 36.74 20.65
CA LYS A 359 19.75 37.49 19.80
C LYS A 359 18.79 38.36 20.64
N LYS A 360 18.23 37.81 21.71
CA LYS A 360 17.26 38.52 22.56
C LYS A 360 17.89 39.78 23.17
N ILE A 361 19.17 39.68 23.52
CA ILE A 361 19.95 40.78 24.09
C ILE A 361 20.44 41.74 23.01
N ALA A 362 20.93 41.24 21.87
CA ALA A 362 21.37 42.11 20.76
C ALA A 362 20.23 42.98 20.18
N VAL A 363 18.98 42.50 20.22
CA VAL A 363 17.81 43.21 19.67
C VAL A 363 17.26 44.26 20.66
N SER A 364 17.30 44.02 21.97
CA SER A 364 17.00 45.03 22.99
C SER A 364 17.66 44.67 24.33
N PRO A 365 18.89 45.14 24.59
CA PRO A 365 19.67 44.68 25.75
C PRO A 365 19.01 45.01 27.09
N TYR A 366 18.22 46.07 27.13
CA TYR A 366 17.69 46.60 28.38
C TYR A 366 16.23 46.19 28.64
N LYS A 367 15.36 46.31 27.64
CA LYS A 367 13.91 46.20 27.83
C LYS A 367 13.44 44.79 28.22
N ASP A 368 14.04 43.76 27.63
CA ASP A 368 13.66 42.37 27.90
C ASP A 368 14.27 41.84 29.20
N ILE A 369 15.48 42.30 29.58
CA ILE A 369 16.13 41.91 30.84
C ILE A 369 15.41 42.57 32.03
N ASP A 370 15.03 43.85 31.92
CA ASP A 370 14.23 44.52 32.95
C ASP A 370 12.87 43.85 33.14
N LYS A 371 12.27 43.33 32.07
CA LYS A 371 11.05 42.54 32.18
C LYS A 371 11.30 41.24 32.98
N ILE A 372 12.37 40.51 32.68
CA ILE A 372 12.71 39.24 33.36
C ILE A 372 12.96 39.44 34.86
N LEU A 373 13.66 40.53 35.24
CA LEU A 373 14.07 40.74 36.63
C LEU A 373 12.98 41.34 37.53
N ASN A 374 12.02 42.07 36.95
CA ASN A 374 10.98 42.78 37.72
C ASN A 374 9.62 42.07 37.72
N GLU A 375 9.39 41.14 36.79
CA GLU A 375 8.16 40.35 36.75
C GLU A 375 8.24 39.20 37.76
N ASP A 376 7.08 38.78 38.28
CA ASP A 376 7.03 37.67 39.23
C ASP A 376 7.63 36.39 38.59
N PRO A 377 8.61 35.74 39.25
CA PRO A 377 9.27 34.53 38.76
C PRO A 377 8.30 33.40 38.34
N GLU A 378 7.29 33.13 39.15
CA GLU A 378 6.31 32.09 38.87
C GLU A 378 5.42 32.49 37.70
N LEU A 379 5.02 33.77 37.64
CA LEU A 379 4.25 34.32 36.52
C LEU A 379 5.05 34.26 35.21
N TYR A 380 6.34 34.58 35.24
CA TYR A 380 7.23 34.52 34.08
C TYR A 380 7.42 33.08 33.61
N ALA A 381 7.65 32.15 34.53
CA ALA A 381 7.74 30.72 34.23
C ALA A 381 6.42 30.18 33.64
N ALA A 382 5.28 30.62 34.17
CA ALA A 382 3.96 30.28 33.63
C ALA A 382 3.74 30.85 32.21
N GLU A 383 4.08 32.13 31.97
CA GLU A 383 4.05 32.72 30.62
C GLU A 383 4.92 31.93 29.65
N TRP A 384 6.09 31.48 30.11
CA TRP A 384 7.01 30.69 29.32
C TRP A 384 6.39 29.36 28.91
N LEU A 385 5.89 28.60 29.88
CA LEU A 385 5.23 27.31 29.67
C LEU A 385 4.03 27.44 28.73
N ILE A 386 3.21 28.48 28.90
CA ILE A 386 2.09 28.77 28.01
C ILE A 386 2.59 29.02 26.58
N ARG A 387 3.65 29.81 26.38
CA ARG A 387 4.21 30.06 25.03
C ARG A 387 4.81 28.82 24.40
N GLU A 388 5.47 27.99 25.18
CA GLU A 388 6.06 26.73 24.75
C GLU A 388 4.98 25.76 24.29
N GLN A 389 3.95 25.58 25.13
CA GLN A 389 2.80 24.75 24.81
C GLN A 389 2.02 25.28 23.61
N LEU A 390 1.81 26.60 23.50
CA LEU A 390 1.14 27.21 22.36
C LEU A 390 1.94 27.01 21.06
N LYS A 391 3.29 27.12 21.10
CA LYS A 391 4.15 26.81 19.94
C LYS A 391 4.05 25.35 19.54
N ALA A 392 4.04 24.44 20.51
CA ALA A 392 3.89 23.01 20.27
C ALA A 392 2.52 22.67 19.67
N GLU A 393 1.45 23.24 20.23
CA GLU A 393 0.09 23.10 19.71
C GLU A 393 -0.04 23.68 18.31
N LEU A 394 0.50 24.88 18.06
CA LEU A 394 0.56 25.47 16.73
C LEU A 394 1.36 24.60 15.76
N ALA A 395 2.50 24.04 16.17
CA ALA A 395 3.28 23.14 15.32
C ALA A 395 2.50 21.85 15.01
N ALA A 396 1.84 21.26 16.01
CA ALA A 396 0.98 20.09 15.83
C ALA A 396 -0.22 20.40 14.92
N ILE A 397 -0.87 21.55 15.10
CA ILE A 397 -1.94 22.06 14.24
C ILE A 397 -1.40 22.24 12.83
N VAL A 398 -0.24 22.87 12.63
CA VAL A 398 0.36 23.06 11.30
C VAL A 398 0.63 21.71 10.63
N ILE A 399 1.16 20.73 11.36
CA ILE A 399 1.37 19.36 10.84
C ILE A 399 0.03 18.73 10.45
N LEU A 400 -0.99 18.81 11.31
CA LEU A 400 -2.34 18.30 11.05
C LEU A 400 -3.00 19.02 9.88
N LEU A 401 -2.81 20.33 9.75
CA LEU A 401 -3.34 21.16 8.68
C LEU A 401 -2.62 20.85 7.37
N LEU A 402 -1.31 20.61 7.39
CA LEU A 402 -0.55 20.05 6.26
C LEU A 402 -1.09 18.68 5.86
N ILE A 403 -1.37 17.80 6.83
CA ILE A 403 -2.00 16.50 6.59
C ILE A 403 -3.37 16.66 5.94
N ILE A 404 -4.23 17.55 6.46
CA ILE A 404 -5.58 17.79 5.97
C ILE A 404 -5.53 18.43 4.59
N VAL A 405 -4.72 19.47 4.39
CA VAL A 405 -4.53 20.17 3.11
C VAL A 405 -3.93 19.22 2.10
N MET A 406 -2.92 18.42 2.44
CA MET A 406 -2.38 17.41 1.52
C MET A 406 -3.41 16.33 1.23
N ARG A 407 -4.21 15.87 2.20
CA ARG A 407 -5.33 14.97 1.93
C ARG A 407 -6.38 15.64 1.06
N TYR A 408 -6.65 16.92 1.23
CA TYR A 408 -7.63 17.67 0.44
C TYR A 408 -7.13 17.95 -0.98
N VAL A 409 -5.86 18.32 -1.14
CA VAL A 409 -5.17 18.49 -2.42
C VAL A 409 -5.03 17.16 -3.12
N CYS A 410 -4.68 16.08 -2.41
CA CYS A 410 -4.80 14.73 -2.95
C CYS A 410 -6.26 14.47 -3.33
N ARG A 411 -7.24 14.75 -2.47
CA ARG A 411 -8.68 14.57 -2.74
C ARG A 411 -9.18 15.32 -3.98
N PHE A 412 -8.66 16.52 -4.21
CA PHE A 412 -9.12 17.46 -5.24
C PHE A 412 -8.26 17.46 -6.51
N ALA A 413 -6.99 17.07 -6.45
CA ALA A 413 -6.09 17.10 -7.58
C ALA A 413 -5.63 15.71 -8.03
N TYR A 414 -5.44 14.76 -7.10
CA TYR A 414 -5.17 13.36 -7.49
C TYR A 414 -6.40 12.50 -7.42
N ILE A 415 -7.06 12.33 -6.28
CA ILE A 415 -8.36 11.69 -6.25
C ILE A 415 -9.28 12.35 -7.27
N HIS A 416 -9.21 13.61 -7.68
CA HIS A 416 -10.03 14.12 -8.81
C HIS A 416 -9.43 13.86 -10.22
N LYS A 417 -8.12 13.53 -10.34
CA LYS A 417 -7.39 13.18 -11.57
C LYS A 417 -7.23 11.67 -11.78
N TYR A 418 -6.92 10.90 -10.75
CA TYR A 418 -7.22 9.48 -10.51
C TYR A 418 -8.73 9.25 -10.59
N ILE A 419 -9.62 9.94 -9.86
CA ILE A 419 -11.06 9.95 -10.24
C ILE A 419 -11.22 10.48 -11.65
N LYS A 420 -10.33 11.17 -12.37
CA LYS A 420 -10.51 11.42 -13.83
C LYS A 420 -9.95 10.30 -14.74
N GLU A 421 -8.96 9.54 -14.28
CA GLU A 421 -8.23 8.46 -14.96
C GLU A 421 -8.89 7.11 -14.64
N ASP A 422 -9.15 6.80 -13.36
CA ASP A 422 -10.23 5.95 -12.84
C ASP A 422 -11.64 6.56 -13.04
N PHE A 423 -11.92 7.82 -13.46
CA PHE A 423 -13.25 8.12 -14.08
C PHE A 423 -13.22 7.68 -15.54
N ALA A 424 -12.11 7.90 -16.23
CA ALA A 424 -11.92 7.40 -17.57
C ALA A 424 -11.88 5.85 -17.61
N GLN A 425 -11.51 5.17 -16.51
CA GLN A 425 -11.50 3.71 -16.36
C GLN A 425 -12.64 3.13 -15.47
N GLU A 426 -13.20 3.88 -14.52
CA GLU A 426 -14.18 3.45 -13.49
C GLU A 426 -15.43 4.39 -13.40
N SER A 427 -15.49 5.55 -14.06
CA SER A 427 -16.76 6.37 -14.20
C SER A 427 -17.43 6.33 -15.54
N GLN A 428 -16.81 5.64 -16.46
CA GLN A 428 -17.61 4.81 -17.32
C GLN A 428 -18.64 4.01 -16.48
N ASN A 429 -18.38 3.74 -15.19
CA ASN A 429 -19.18 2.82 -14.40
C ASN A 429 -20.11 3.49 -13.36
N VAL A 430 -19.73 4.28 -12.32
CA VAL A 430 -20.73 4.59 -11.23
C VAL A 430 -21.39 5.99 -11.18
N ILE A 431 -20.67 7.12 -11.28
CA ILE A 431 -21.30 8.48 -11.24
C ILE A 431 -21.75 8.94 -12.63
N GLY A 432 -21.07 8.45 -13.67
CA GLY A 432 -21.65 8.37 -15.01
C GLY A 432 -22.98 7.64 -14.95
N ALA A 433 -23.13 6.56 -14.18
CA ALA A 433 -24.37 5.79 -14.23
C ALA A 433 -25.63 6.55 -13.85
N ASP A 434 -25.62 7.49 -12.91
CA ASP A 434 -26.86 8.18 -12.54
C ASP A 434 -27.21 9.35 -13.50
N LEU A 435 -26.20 9.99 -14.11
CA LEU A 435 -26.36 10.97 -15.19
C LEU A 435 -26.69 10.31 -16.54
N ILE A 436 -26.00 9.21 -16.85
CA ILE A 436 -26.28 8.28 -17.97
C ILE A 436 -27.67 7.71 -17.76
N LYS A 437 -28.06 7.13 -16.62
CA LYS A 437 -29.44 6.67 -16.33
C LYS A 437 -30.48 7.75 -16.56
N LYS A 438 -30.18 9.03 -16.30
CA LYS A 438 -31.11 10.14 -16.58
C LYS A 438 -31.25 10.42 -18.08
N ARG A 439 -30.17 10.34 -18.86
CA ARG A 439 -30.14 10.46 -20.34
C ARG A 439 -30.65 9.19 -21.06
N LEU A 440 -30.42 8.01 -20.48
CA LEU A 440 -30.92 6.69 -20.91
C LEU A 440 -32.44 6.60 -20.83
N LYS A 441 -33.11 7.39 -19.98
CA LYS A 441 -34.59 7.45 -19.95
C LYS A 441 -35.19 7.93 -21.27
N GLU A 442 -34.40 8.64 -22.07
CA GLU A 442 -34.82 9.20 -23.36
C GLU A 442 -34.37 8.35 -24.56
N MET A 443 -33.53 7.33 -24.32
CA MET A 443 -33.06 6.42 -25.38
C MET A 443 -34.13 5.38 -25.75
N LYS A 444 -34.10 4.95 -27.02
CA LYS A 444 -34.97 3.86 -27.49
C LYS A 444 -34.52 2.51 -26.93
N CYS A 445 -33.21 2.26 -26.94
CA CYS A 445 -32.65 1.03 -26.39
C CYS A 445 -32.59 1.07 -24.86
N LYS A 446 -33.14 0.04 -24.21
CA LYS A 446 -33.01 -0.14 -22.76
C LYS A 446 -31.59 -0.54 -22.41
N VAL A 447 -30.95 0.27 -21.55
CA VAL A 447 -29.62 -0.03 -21.00
C VAL A 447 -29.71 -0.31 -19.50
N GLU A 448 -29.16 -1.44 -19.08
CA GLU A 448 -29.19 -1.93 -17.70
C GLU A 448 -27.82 -1.73 -17.03
N TRP A 449 -27.85 -1.27 -15.77
CA TRP A 449 -26.68 -1.04 -14.93
C TRP A 449 -26.41 -2.25 -14.03
N LYS A 450 -25.15 -2.69 -13.92
CA LYS A 450 -24.71 -3.85 -13.11
C LYS A 450 -25.50 -5.12 -13.43
N LYS A 451 -25.52 -5.48 -14.71
CA LYS A 451 -26.23 -6.67 -15.19
C LYS A 451 -25.46 -7.94 -14.81
N ASP A 452 -26.13 -8.85 -14.13
CA ASP A 452 -25.63 -10.22 -13.94
C ASP A 452 -25.70 -10.99 -15.27
N LEU A 453 -24.53 -11.43 -15.74
CA LEU A 453 -24.36 -12.17 -16.98
C LEU A 453 -24.48 -13.68 -16.81
N LYS A 454 -24.72 -14.21 -15.61
CA LYS A 454 -24.80 -15.66 -15.35
C LYS A 454 -25.76 -16.39 -16.29
N LYS A 455 -26.90 -15.78 -16.60
CA LYS A 455 -27.92 -16.32 -17.53
C LYS A 455 -27.65 -16.01 -19.01
N PHE A 456 -26.62 -15.24 -19.31
CA PHE A 456 -26.25 -14.78 -20.66
C PHE A 456 -24.94 -15.44 -21.14
N ASN A 457 -24.56 -16.56 -20.53
CA ASN A 457 -23.53 -17.45 -21.02
C ASN A 457 -23.85 -18.91 -20.66
N THR A 458 -23.58 -19.83 -21.57
CA THR A 458 -23.92 -21.25 -21.40
C THR A 458 -23.03 -21.96 -20.39
N LEU A 459 -21.93 -21.35 -19.97
CA LEU A 459 -21.09 -21.84 -18.88
C LEU A 459 -21.72 -21.59 -17.50
N GLY A 460 -22.73 -20.72 -17.40
CA GLY A 460 -23.38 -20.40 -16.12
C GLY A 460 -22.45 -19.69 -15.13
N ILE A 461 -21.39 -19.03 -15.62
CA ILE A 461 -20.41 -18.36 -14.78
C ILE A 461 -20.95 -16.98 -14.39
N SER A 462 -20.92 -16.69 -13.09
CA SER A 462 -21.28 -15.38 -12.55
C SER A 462 -20.23 -14.34 -12.95
N ALA A 463 -20.69 -13.30 -13.63
CA ALA A 463 -19.92 -12.11 -13.95
C ALA A 463 -20.89 -10.92 -14.06
N ILE A 464 -20.46 -9.76 -13.60
CA ILE A 464 -21.26 -8.54 -13.70
C ILE A 464 -20.72 -7.67 -14.82
N ALA A 465 -21.57 -7.28 -15.76
CA ALA A 465 -21.29 -6.18 -16.68
C ALA A 465 -21.69 -4.86 -16.05
N ASP A 466 -20.85 -3.85 -16.19
CA ASP A 466 -21.21 -2.49 -15.80
C ASP A 466 -22.43 -2.00 -16.58
N TRP A 467 -22.41 -2.11 -17.91
CA TRP A 467 -23.56 -1.80 -18.76
C TRP A 467 -23.93 -2.99 -19.63
N TYR A 468 -25.23 -3.21 -19.78
CA TYR A 468 -25.78 -4.19 -20.72
C TYR A 468 -26.88 -3.55 -21.55
N ALA A 469 -26.83 -3.75 -22.86
CA ALA A 469 -27.86 -3.28 -23.78
C ALA A 469 -28.18 -4.35 -24.81
N SER A 470 -29.45 -4.47 -25.15
CA SER A 470 -29.97 -5.46 -26.10
C SER A 470 -30.75 -4.76 -27.22
N PRO A 471 -30.07 -4.00 -28.11
CA PRO A 471 -30.76 -3.26 -29.16
C PRO A 471 -31.50 -4.21 -30.11
N ASN A 472 -32.77 -3.94 -30.35
CA ASN A 472 -33.63 -4.76 -31.23
C ASN A 472 -33.65 -4.26 -32.69
N SER A 473 -33.03 -3.10 -32.96
CA SER A 473 -32.96 -2.47 -34.29
C SER A 473 -31.58 -1.86 -34.54
N VAL A 474 -31.26 -1.59 -35.82
CA VAL A 474 -29.98 -0.97 -36.19
C VAL A 474 -29.90 0.45 -35.68
N GLU A 475 -31.04 1.16 -35.70
CA GLU A 475 -31.16 2.53 -35.19
C GLU A 475 -30.89 2.58 -33.69
N GLU A 476 -31.43 1.63 -32.92
CA GLU A 476 -31.16 1.51 -31.49
C GLU A 476 -29.68 1.23 -31.20
N LEU A 477 -29.04 0.37 -32.00
CA LEU A 477 -27.62 0.06 -31.87
C LEU A 477 -26.75 1.27 -32.19
N VAL A 478 -27.04 1.98 -33.29
CA VAL A 478 -26.31 3.19 -33.70
C VAL A 478 -26.49 4.30 -32.67
N GLU A 479 -27.72 4.54 -32.19
CA GLU A 479 -28.00 5.47 -31.10
C GLU A 479 -27.13 5.11 -29.88
N LEU A 480 -27.17 3.85 -29.42
CA LEU A 480 -26.41 3.38 -28.26
C LEU A 480 -24.91 3.68 -28.37
N ILE A 481 -24.26 3.36 -29.48
CA ILE A 481 -22.79 3.49 -29.58
C ILE A 481 -22.32 4.91 -29.88
N THR A 482 -23.21 5.79 -30.35
CA THR A 482 -22.90 7.20 -30.64
C THR A 482 -23.19 8.13 -29.47
N VAL A 483 -23.85 7.65 -28.41
CA VAL A 483 -23.99 8.39 -27.15
C VAL A 483 -22.59 8.76 -26.64
N PRO A 484 -22.32 10.05 -26.35
CA PRO A 484 -20.99 10.51 -25.93
C PRO A 484 -20.41 9.72 -24.75
N ASP A 485 -21.28 9.30 -23.84
CA ASP A 485 -20.91 8.52 -22.66
C ASP A 485 -20.43 7.11 -23.02
N PHE A 486 -20.93 6.51 -24.11
CA PHE A 486 -20.55 5.17 -24.57
C PHE A 486 -19.44 5.17 -25.62
N ILE A 487 -19.08 6.30 -26.24
CA ILE A 487 -18.02 6.38 -27.27
C ILE A 487 -16.70 5.80 -26.74
N SER A 488 -16.24 6.26 -25.57
CA SER A 488 -14.96 5.85 -25.00
C SER A 488 -15.03 4.55 -24.19
N ILE A 489 -16.22 4.01 -23.93
CA ILE A 489 -16.39 2.78 -23.12
C ILE A 489 -15.87 1.57 -23.86
N ASN A 490 -15.17 0.69 -23.13
CA ASN A 490 -14.80 -0.63 -23.63
C ASN A 490 -16.06 -1.45 -23.95
N LYS A 491 -16.19 -1.90 -25.20
CA LYS A 491 -17.38 -2.58 -25.69
C LYS A 491 -17.08 -4.05 -25.94
N MET A 492 -18.04 -4.91 -25.61
CA MET A 492 -18.00 -6.32 -25.99
C MET A 492 -19.33 -6.70 -26.61
N VAL A 493 -19.29 -7.22 -27.82
CA VAL A 493 -20.47 -7.73 -28.53
C VAL A 493 -20.64 -9.21 -28.20
N THR A 494 -21.87 -9.61 -27.87
CA THR A 494 -22.21 -10.97 -27.45
C THR A 494 -23.48 -11.47 -28.13
N GLY A 495 -23.56 -12.79 -28.37
CA GLY A 495 -24.81 -13.49 -28.69
C GLY A 495 -25.41 -14.08 -27.42
N SER A 496 -25.89 -15.34 -27.47
CA SER A 496 -26.32 -16.11 -26.30
C SER A 496 -25.19 -16.52 -25.33
N GLY A 497 -23.94 -16.13 -25.62
CA GLY A 497 -22.79 -16.46 -24.78
C GLY A 497 -22.38 -17.93 -24.80
N SER A 498 -22.72 -18.68 -25.85
CA SER A 498 -22.39 -20.11 -25.99
C SER A 498 -20.91 -20.44 -26.20
N ASN A 499 -20.08 -19.41 -26.36
CA ASN A 499 -18.66 -19.52 -26.68
C ASN A 499 -17.84 -18.40 -26.02
N ILE A 500 -18.24 -18.01 -24.81
CA ILE A 500 -17.62 -16.93 -24.03
C ILE A 500 -17.29 -17.46 -22.64
N LEU A 501 -16.05 -17.27 -22.22
CA LEU A 501 -15.60 -17.52 -20.85
C LEU A 501 -15.30 -16.18 -20.17
N TYR A 502 -16.15 -15.78 -19.22
CA TYR A 502 -15.89 -14.61 -18.38
C TYR A 502 -14.79 -14.92 -17.35
N ARG A 503 -13.71 -14.12 -17.35
CA ARG A 503 -12.63 -14.25 -16.36
C ARG A 503 -12.98 -13.64 -15.00
N GLY A 504 -13.97 -12.74 -15.00
CA GLY A 504 -14.45 -11.93 -13.88
C GLY A 504 -15.43 -10.90 -14.42
N ASP A 505 -15.72 -9.87 -13.63
CA ASP A 505 -16.60 -8.78 -14.03
C ASP A 505 -16.07 -8.04 -15.27
N PHE A 506 -17.00 -7.57 -16.11
CA PHE A 506 -16.69 -6.82 -17.33
C PHE A 506 -16.91 -5.33 -17.10
N ASN A 507 -15.80 -4.60 -17.03
CA ASN A 507 -15.80 -3.16 -16.83
C ASN A 507 -16.04 -2.40 -18.15
N GLY A 508 -17.29 -2.39 -18.62
CA GLY A 508 -17.66 -1.74 -19.86
C GLY A 508 -19.10 -2.04 -20.30
N LEU A 509 -19.38 -1.81 -21.59
CA LEU A 509 -20.68 -2.04 -22.21
C LEU A 509 -20.72 -3.37 -22.96
N VAL A 510 -21.57 -4.28 -22.48
CA VAL A 510 -21.94 -5.51 -23.18
C VAL A 510 -23.14 -5.22 -24.10
N ILE A 511 -22.98 -5.50 -25.38
CA ILE A 511 -23.99 -5.30 -26.41
C ILE A 511 -24.45 -6.67 -26.91
N HIS A 512 -25.75 -6.91 -26.86
CA HIS A 512 -26.40 -8.09 -27.43
C HIS A 512 -27.31 -7.66 -28.59
N PRO A 513 -26.84 -7.69 -29.85
CA PRO A 513 -27.69 -7.35 -30.99
C PRO A 513 -28.88 -8.35 -31.08
N ASP A 514 -30.08 -7.89 -30.75
CA ASP A 514 -31.29 -8.72 -30.60
C ASP A 514 -32.30 -8.44 -31.71
N MET A 515 -31.82 -8.13 -32.91
CA MET A 515 -32.66 -8.08 -34.11
C MET A 515 -33.16 -9.50 -34.41
N ARG A 516 -34.48 -9.72 -34.38
CA ARG A 516 -35.11 -11.05 -34.56
C ARG A 516 -35.86 -11.23 -35.88
N GLU A 517 -35.77 -10.26 -36.77
CA GLU A 517 -36.45 -10.32 -38.07
C GLU A 517 -35.86 -11.45 -38.95
N ILE A 518 -36.74 -12.26 -39.55
CA ILE A 518 -36.41 -13.17 -40.65
C ILE A 518 -37.18 -12.69 -41.87
N LYS A 519 -36.48 -12.19 -42.88
CA LYS A 519 -37.09 -11.62 -44.09
C LYS A 519 -36.60 -12.32 -45.35
N ILE A 520 -37.53 -12.72 -46.20
CA ILE A 520 -37.21 -13.16 -47.56
C ILE A 520 -36.87 -11.92 -48.40
N THR A 521 -35.62 -11.81 -48.84
CA THR A 521 -35.16 -10.67 -49.67
C THR A 521 -35.17 -10.99 -51.15
N ARG A 522 -35.04 -12.28 -51.50
CA ARG A 522 -35.16 -12.78 -52.87
C ARG A 522 -35.69 -14.20 -52.85
N ASP A 523 -36.52 -14.51 -53.84
CA ASP A 523 -37.12 -15.81 -54.05
C ASP A 523 -37.02 -16.14 -55.55
N ASP A 524 -36.21 -17.15 -55.89
CA ASP A 524 -36.02 -17.61 -57.26
C ASP A 524 -36.39 -19.10 -57.40
N PRO A 525 -36.44 -19.67 -58.62
CA PRO A 525 -36.88 -21.05 -58.82
C PRO A 525 -36.06 -22.10 -58.05
N GLU A 526 -34.78 -21.85 -57.79
CA GLU A 526 -33.87 -22.82 -57.16
C GLU A 526 -33.55 -22.48 -55.70
N HIS A 527 -33.52 -21.20 -55.35
CA HIS A 527 -33.03 -20.70 -54.08
C HIS A 527 -34.00 -19.71 -53.40
N ILE A 528 -33.85 -19.62 -52.08
CA ILE A 528 -34.48 -18.61 -51.23
C ILE A 528 -33.39 -17.85 -50.49
N TYR A 529 -33.54 -16.52 -50.41
CA TYR A 529 -32.60 -15.65 -49.71
C TYR A 529 -33.24 -15.09 -48.46
N LEU A 530 -32.66 -15.45 -47.31
CA LEU A 530 -33.15 -15.03 -46.01
C LEU A 530 -32.16 -14.04 -45.40
N ARG A 531 -32.59 -12.79 -45.24
CA ARG A 531 -31.91 -11.82 -44.38
C ARG A 531 -32.41 -12.04 -42.96
N VAL A 532 -31.50 -12.44 -42.08
CA VAL A 532 -31.83 -12.88 -40.72
C VAL A 532 -31.12 -12.01 -39.71
N GLY A 533 -31.87 -11.51 -38.72
CA GLY A 533 -31.34 -10.67 -37.65
C GLY A 533 -30.37 -11.42 -36.74
N ALA A 534 -29.39 -10.69 -36.21
CA ALA A 534 -28.30 -11.24 -35.42
C ALA A 534 -28.76 -11.93 -34.12
N GLY A 535 -29.92 -11.56 -33.59
CA GLY A 535 -30.49 -12.09 -32.34
C GLY A 535 -31.33 -13.35 -32.50
N VAL A 536 -31.67 -13.76 -33.72
CA VAL A 536 -32.39 -15.01 -33.99
C VAL A 536 -31.58 -16.19 -33.45
N ASP A 537 -32.21 -17.10 -32.71
CA ASP A 537 -31.58 -18.33 -32.27
C ASP A 537 -31.19 -19.18 -33.49
N TRP A 538 -29.97 -19.69 -33.47
CA TRP A 538 -29.43 -20.41 -34.61
C TRP A 538 -30.24 -21.66 -34.94
N ASP A 539 -30.63 -22.46 -33.95
CA ASP A 539 -31.35 -23.70 -34.20
C ASP A 539 -32.82 -23.44 -34.56
N GLU A 540 -33.42 -22.37 -34.05
CA GLU A 540 -34.73 -21.89 -34.52
C GLU A 540 -34.71 -21.52 -36.02
N LEU A 541 -33.64 -20.88 -36.51
CA LEU A 541 -33.46 -20.62 -37.95
C LEU A 541 -33.34 -21.93 -38.75
N VAL A 542 -32.57 -22.91 -38.25
CA VAL A 542 -32.42 -24.21 -38.92
C VAL A 542 -33.77 -24.93 -38.98
N ALA A 543 -34.54 -24.96 -37.89
CA ALA A 543 -35.89 -25.50 -37.86
C ALA A 543 -36.80 -24.78 -38.85
N TYR A 544 -36.79 -23.44 -38.83
CA TYR A 544 -37.59 -22.60 -39.73
C TYR A 544 -37.37 -22.91 -41.21
N ALA A 545 -36.11 -23.15 -41.60
CA ALA A 545 -35.74 -23.53 -42.97
C ALA A 545 -36.15 -24.97 -43.31
N VAL A 546 -35.85 -25.93 -42.42
CA VAL A 546 -36.16 -27.36 -42.62
C VAL A 546 -37.66 -27.60 -42.73
N ASP A 547 -38.48 -26.96 -41.90
CA ASP A 547 -39.94 -27.06 -41.93
C ASP A 547 -40.55 -26.57 -43.26
N ARG A 548 -39.82 -25.73 -44.00
CA ARG A 548 -40.22 -25.19 -45.30
C ARG A 548 -39.56 -25.90 -46.48
N GLY A 549 -38.79 -26.97 -46.22
CA GLY A 549 -38.08 -27.72 -47.25
C GLY A 549 -36.85 -27.01 -47.82
N TRP A 550 -36.34 -25.97 -47.15
CA TRP A 550 -35.17 -25.22 -47.62
C TRP A 550 -33.90 -25.78 -46.98
N GLY A 551 -33.04 -26.40 -47.80
CA GLY A 551 -31.81 -27.04 -47.32
C GLY A 551 -30.55 -26.20 -47.50
N GLY A 552 -29.48 -26.64 -46.85
CA GLY A 552 -28.16 -26.01 -46.79
C GLY A 552 -27.63 -25.81 -45.37
N ILE A 553 -28.48 -25.89 -44.34
CA ILE A 553 -28.11 -25.67 -42.93
C ILE A 553 -28.58 -26.77 -41.97
N GLU A 554 -29.20 -27.84 -42.45
CA GLU A 554 -29.71 -28.96 -41.67
C GLU A 554 -28.61 -29.71 -40.88
N ASN A 555 -27.41 -29.84 -41.44
CA ASN A 555 -26.24 -30.43 -40.77
C ASN A 555 -25.75 -29.59 -39.57
N LEU A 556 -26.20 -28.33 -39.46
CA LEU A 556 -25.83 -27.38 -38.40
C LEU A 556 -26.87 -27.31 -37.29
N SER A 557 -27.80 -28.29 -37.24
CA SER A 557 -28.83 -28.40 -36.21
C SER A 557 -28.25 -28.52 -34.80
N LEU A 558 -28.97 -27.99 -33.82
CA LEU A 558 -28.71 -27.98 -32.39
C LEU A 558 -27.36 -27.35 -31.99
N ILE A 559 -26.82 -26.45 -32.81
CA ILE A 559 -25.68 -25.61 -32.44
C ILE A 559 -26.21 -24.43 -31.58
N PRO A 560 -25.77 -24.28 -30.32
CA PRO A 560 -26.21 -23.16 -29.49
C PRO A 560 -25.60 -21.85 -29.97
N GLY A 561 -26.38 -20.78 -30.01
CA GLY A 561 -25.87 -19.49 -30.49
C GLY A 561 -26.96 -18.64 -31.11
N CYS A 562 -26.62 -17.39 -31.41
CA CYS A 562 -27.45 -16.53 -32.25
C CYS A 562 -26.85 -16.48 -33.66
N VAL A 563 -27.69 -16.18 -34.66
CA VAL A 563 -27.30 -16.07 -36.07
C VAL A 563 -26.13 -15.09 -36.27
N GLY A 564 -26.09 -13.97 -35.55
CA GLY A 564 -25.00 -12.99 -35.67
C GLY A 564 -23.63 -13.53 -35.25
N ALA A 565 -23.59 -14.57 -34.40
CA ALA A 565 -22.34 -15.22 -34.01
C ALA A 565 -21.87 -16.30 -35.01
N ALA A 566 -22.75 -16.76 -35.90
CA ALA A 566 -22.47 -17.84 -36.84
C ALA A 566 -21.31 -17.51 -37.81
N PRO A 567 -21.22 -16.30 -38.39
CA PRO A 567 -20.10 -15.90 -39.25
C PRO A 567 -18.79 -15.73 -38.47
N VAL A 568 -18.85 -15.32 -37.19
CA VAL A 568 -17.65 -14.99 -36.41
C VAL A 568 -16.70 -16.19 -36.33
N GLN A 569 -17.23 -17.36 -36.02
CA GLN A 569 -16.44 -18.59 -35.98
C GLN A 569 -16.64 -19.48 -37.19
N ASN A 570 -17.38 -19.06 -38.23
CA ASN A 570 -17.80 -19.95 -39.31
C ASN A 570 -18.30 -21.30 -38.76
N VAL A 571 -19.42 -21.26 -38.03
CA VAL A 571 -19.95 -22.45 -37.34
C VAL A 571 -20.09 -23.61 -38.32
N GLY A 572 -19.69 -24.80 -37.89
CA GLY A 572 -19.65 -25.95 -38.77
C GLY A 572 -19.75 -27.26 -38.00
N ALA A 573 -20.53 -28.19 -38.53
CA ALA A 573 -20.75 -29.50 -37.95
C ALA A 573 -21.14 -30.47 -39.07
N TYR A 574 -20.85 -31.76 -38.85
CA TYR A 574 -21.28 -32.85 -39.74
C TYR A 574 -21.00 -32.62 -41.24
N GLY A 575 -19.84 -32.05 -41.57
CA GLY A 575 -19.42 -31.87 -42.96
C GLY A 575 -19.97 -30.62 -43.67
N SER A 576 -20.67 -29.73 -42.95
CA SER A 576 -21.10 -28.42 -43.46
C SER A 576 -20.53 -27.27 -42.63
N GLU A 577 -20.39 -26.10 -43.24
CA GLU A 577 -20.02 -24.84 -42.58
C GLU A 577 -21.00 -23.72 -42.97
N ALA A 578 -21.21 -22.75 -42.08
CA ALA A 578 -22.14 -21.64 -42.33
C ALA A 578 -21.77 -20.83 -43.58
N LYS A 579 -20.47 -20.67 -43.87
CA LYS A 579 -19.99 -20.00 -45.08
C LYS A 579 -20.57 -20.54 -46.39
N ASP A 580 -21.00 -21.82 -46.40
CA ASP A 580 -21.49 -22.49 -47.61
C ASP A 580 -22.84 -21.91 -48.07
N THR A 581 -23.57 -21.26 -47.16
CA THR A 581 -24.87 -20.63 -47.40
C THR A 581 -24.88 -19.12 -47.19
N ILE A 582 -23.90 -18.53 -46.49
CA ILE A 582 -23.81 -17.07 -46.29
C ILE A 582 -23.49 -16.38 -47.62
N VAL A 583 -24.25 -15.31 -47.92
CA VAL A 583 -24.05 -14.44 -49.08
C VAL A 583 -23.33 -13.17 -48.67
N ASP A 584 -23.79 -12.53 -47.60
CA ASP A 584 -23.26 -11.29 -47.05
C ASP A 584 -23.59 -11.16 -45.56
N VAL A 585 -22.84 -10.29 -44.89
CA VAL A 585 -23.00 -9.96 -43.47
C VAL A 585 -23.09 -8.44 -43.32
N GLU A 586 -24.15 -7.97 -42.68
CA GLU A 586 -24.32 -6.57 -42.29
C GLU A 586 -23.80 -6.36 -40.87
N TYR A 587 -23.10 -5.26 -40.64
CA TYR A 587 -22.56 -4.90 -39.34
C TYR A 587 -22.52 -3.39 -39.15
N VAL A 588 -22.41 -2.98 -37.88
CA VAL A 588 -22.19 -1.60 -37.47
C VAL A 588 -20.79 -1.48 -36.89
N GLU A 589 -20.03 -0.47 -37.32
CA GLU A 589 -18.75 -0.12 -36.70
C GLU A 589 -18.94 0.57 -35.35
N LEU A 590 -18.31 0.03 -34.31
CA LEU A 590 -18.43 0.50 -32.94
C LEU A 590 -17.78 1.88 -32.72
N SER A 591 -16.92 2.33 -33.63
CA SER A 591 -16.18 3.61 -33.56
C SER A 591 -16.93 4.81 -34.14
N GLY A 592 -18.15 4.64 -34.66
CA GLY A 592 -18.89 5.77 -35.22
C GLY A 592 -20.30 5.50 -35.74
N GLY A 593 -20.81 4.25 -35.64
CA GLY A 593 -22.15 3.94 -36.11
C GLY A 593 -22.29 3.72 -37.60
N ALA A 594 -21.17 3.61 -38.34
CA ALA A 594 -21.22 3.34 -39.77
C ALA A 594 -21.79 1.94 -40.02
N ILE A 595 -22.86 1.86 -40.81
CA ILE A 595 -23.48 0.62 -41.25
C ILE A 595 -22.75 0.17 -42.51
N LYS A 596 -22.29 -1.08 -42.52
CA LYS A 596 -21.55 -1.68 -43.64
C LYS A 596 -22.07 -3.08 -43.94
N THR A 597 -21.83 -3.51 -45.16
CA THR A 597 -22.10 -4.88 -45.62
C THR A 597 -20.80 -5.44 -46.19
N ILE A 598 -20.51 -6.70 -45.89
CA ILE A 598 -19.36 -7.42 -46.44
C ILE A 598 -19.83 -8.71 -47.11
N ALA A 599 -19.36 -8.96 -48.32
CA ALA A 599 -19.71 -10.19 -49.04
C ALA A 599 -19.02 -11.41 -48.41
N ALA A 600 -19.59 -12.60 -48.57
CA ALA A 600 -19.02 -13.84 -48.03
C ALA A 600 -17.57 -14.09 -48.49
N GLY A 601 -17.24 -13.75 -49.74
CA GLY A 601 -15.89 -13.87 -50.29
C GLY A 601 -14.85 -12.96 -49.61
N GLU A 602 -15.30 -11.87 -48.98
CA GLU A 602 -14.44 -10.91 -48.27
C GLU A 602 -14.39 -11.20 -46.75
N CYS A 603 -15.26 -12.07 -46.23
CA CYS A 603 -15.29 -12.45 -44.82
C CYS A 603 -14.10 -13.32 -44.37
N LYS A 604 -13.26 -13.77 -45.32
CA LYS A 604 -12.06 -14.60 -45.08
C LYS A 604 -12.36 -15.84 -44.20
N PHE A 605 -13.46 -16.54 -44.50
CA PHE A 605 -13.86 -17.71 -43.71
C PHE A 605 -12.81 -18.82 -43.76
N GLY A 606 -12.47 -19.35 -42.59
CA GLY A 606 -11.57 -20.49 -42.41
C GLY A 606 -12.11 -21.47 -41.37
N TYR A 607 -11.31 -22.47 -41.02
CA TYR A 607 -11.68 -23.44 -39.98
C TYR A 607 -11.74 -22.75 -38.61
N ARG A 608 -12.96 -22.56 -38.11
CA ARG A 608 -13.24 -21.81 -36.86
C ARG A 608 -12.69 -20.38 -36.87
N ASP A 609 -12.70 -19.74 -38.04
CA ASP A 609 -12.06 -18.43 -38.26
C ASP A 609 -12.79 -17.56 -39.29
N SER A 610 -12.62 -16.24 -39.15
CA SER A 610 -13.14 -15.21 -40.07
C SER A 610 -12.45 -13.87 -39.82
N ILE A 611 -12.68 -12.89 -40.69
CA ILE A 611 -12.27 -11.49 -40.49
C ILE A 611 -12.79 -10.90 -39.15
N PHE A 612 -13.94 -11.35 -38.66
CA PHE A 612 -14.55 -10.87 -37.41
C PHE A 612 -13.80 -11.35 -36.14
N LYS A 613 -12.97 -12.39 -36.26
CA LYS A 613 -12.06 -12.84 -35.18
C LYS A 613 -10.67 -12.24 -35.27
N ASN A 614 -10.39 -11.57 -36.37
CA ASN A 614 -9.08 -11.04 -36.71
C ASN A 614 -9.19 -9.52 -36.86
N GLU A 615 -9.20 -9.00 -38.07
CA GLU A 615 -9.11 -7.57 -38.38
C GLU A 615 -10.27 -6.75 -37.79
N LEU A 616 -11.49 -7.31 -37.73
CA LEU A 616 -12.67 -6.62 -37.21
C LEU A 616 -13.00 -6.98 -35.75
N LYS A 617 -12.10 -7.72 -35.06
CA LYS A 617 -12.33 -8.17 -33.68
C LYS A 617 -12.48 -6.99 -32.73
N GLY A 618 -13.63 -6.92 -32.06
CA GLY A 618 -13.93 -5.87 -31.09
C GLY A 618 -14.19 -4.50 -31.71
N LEU A 619 -14.26 -4.41 -33.05
CA LEU A 619 -14.50 -3.16 -33.78
C LEU A 619 -15.92 -3.07 -34.36
N VAL A 620 -16.63 -4.19 -34.48
CA VAL A 620 -17.93 -4.25 -35.16
C VAL A 620 -18.96 -5.07 -34.38
N ALA A 621 -20.24 -4.77 -34.59
CA ALA A 621 -21.38 -5.58 -34.16
C ALA A 621 -22.16 -6.05 -35.40
N ILE A 622 -22.24 -7.37 -35.61
CA ILE A 622 -23.04 -7.96 -36.69
C ILE A 622 -24.53 -7.74 -36.39
N THR A 623 -25.28 -7.27 -37.40
CA THR A 623 -26.71 -6.92 -37.28
C THR A 623 -27.60 -7.88 -38.05
N PHE A 624 -27.21 -8.26 -39.27
CA PHE A 624 -27.94 -9.21 -40.11
C PHE A 624 -26.98 -10.11 -40.89
N VAL A 625 -27.43 -11.31 -41.21
CA VAL A 625 -26.73 -12.26 -42.07
C VAL A 625 -27.69 -12.72 -43.16
N THR A 626 -27.25 -12.66 -44.41
CA THR A 626 -28.04 -13.12 -45.55
C THR A 626 -27.61 -14.53 -45.92
N PHE A 627 -28.56 -15.48 -45.89
CA PHE A 627 -28.36 -16.87 -46.29
C PHE A 627 -29.03 -17.15 -47.63
N ARG A 628 -28.37 -17.92 -48.49
CA ARG A 628 -28.94 -18.55 -49.68
C ARG A 628 -29.18 -20.02 -49.38
N LEU A 629 -30.45 -20.42 -49.33
CA LEU A 629 -30.87 -21.81 -49.10
C LEU A 629 -31.48 -22.40 -50.38
N THR A 630 -31.43 -23.72 -50.53
CA THR A 630 -31.84 -24.42 -51.75
C THR A 630 -33.22 -25.05 -51.56
N LYS A 631 -34.13 -24.86 -52.52
CA LYS A 631 -35.49 -25.42 -52.50
C LYS A 631 -35.54 -26.92 -52.83
N ASN A 632 -34.56 -27.40 -53.60
CA ASN A 632 -34.36 -28.81 -53.96
C ASN A 632 -32.99 -29.28 -53.44
N PRO A 633 -32.83 -29.47 -52.11
CA PRO A 633 -31.53 -29.74 -51.51
C PRO A 633 -31.03 -31.15 -51.80
N LYS A 634 -29.70 -31.27 -51.96
CA LYS A 634 -29.01 -32.57 -51.95
C LYS A 634 -28.50 -32.84 -50.54
N ILE A 635 -28.81 -34.01 -50.00
CA ILE A 635 -28.41 -34.40 -48.65
C ILE A 635 -26.89 -34.50 -48.53
N ASN A 636 -26.32 -33.78 -47.57
CA ASN A 636 -24.89 -33.87 -47.25
C ASN A 636 -24.62 -35.00 -46.23
N THR A 637 -23.99 -36.07 -46.69
CA THR A 637 -23.60 -37.24 -45.87
C THR A 637 -22.11 -37.30 -45.57
N ASN A 638 -21.35 -36.20 -45.73
CA ASN A 638 -19.88 -36.17 -45.61
C ASN A 638 -19.34 -36.42 -44.18
N TYR A 639 -20.15 -36.91 -43.25
CA TYR A 639 -19.76 -37.28 -41.90
C TYR A 639 -20.16 -38.72 -41.61
N ALA A 640 -19.17 -39.56 -41.27
CA ALA A 640 -19.32 -41.02 -41.24
C ALA A 640 -20.41 -41.55 -40.28
N ASP A 641 -20.69 -40.88 -39.15
CA ASP A 641 -21.77 -41.30 -38.25
C ASP A 641 -23.15 -40.90 -38.78
N LEU A 642 -23.24 -39.78 -39.52
CA LEU A 642 -24.48 -39.32 -40.16
C LEU A 642 -24.82 -40.21 -41.36
N GLU A 643 -23.81 -40.54 -42.18
CA GLU A 643 -23.94 -41.48 -43.30
C GLU A 643 -24.49 -42.84 -42.84
N ARG A 644 -23.86 -43.46 -41.84
CA ARG A 644 -24.29 -44.76 -41.27
C ARG A 644 -25.71 -44.73 -40.69
N ALA A 645 -26.13 -43.59 -40.12
CA ALA A 645 -27.49 -43.45 -39.61
C ALA A 645 -28.52 -43.30 -40.73
N LEU A 646 -28.15 -42.60 -41.81
CA LEU A 646 -29.02 -42.36 -42.98
C LEU A 646 -29.19 -43.59 -43.87
N GLU A 647 -28.25 -44.54 -43.90
CA GLU A 647 -28.38 -45.82 -44.63
C GLU A 647 -29.67 -46.60 -44.26
N LYS A 648 -30.18 -46.39 -43.05
CA LYS A 648 -31.39 -47.04 -42.53
C LYS A 648 -32.68 -46.33 -42.95
N VAL A 649 -32.58 -45.16 -43.57
CA VAL A 649 -33.71 -44.33 -43.99
C VAL A 649 -33.86 -44.41 -45.50
N LYS A 650 -35.02 -44.87 -45.96
CA LYS A 650 -35.36 -44.86 -47.38
C LYS A 650 -35.69 -43.44 -47.83
N ASP A 651 -35.05 -42.96 -48.90
CA ASP A 651 -35.25 -41.63 -49.50
C ASP A 651 -35.13 -40.48 -48.46
N PRO A 652 -33.93 -40.24 -47.90
CA PRO A 652 -33.75 -39.31 -46.78
C PRO A 652 -34.06 -37.87 -47.17
N SER A 653 -34.83 -37.19 -46.33
CA SER A 653 -35.11 -35.75 -46.42
C SER A 653 -34.21 -34.92 -45.51
N ILE A 654 -34.15 -33.60 -45.72
CA ILE A 654 -33.42 -32.68 -44.82
C ILE A 654 -33.95 -32.71 -43.39
N LYS A 655 -35.22 -33.08 -43.18
CA LYS A 655 -35.79 -33.32 -41.86
C LYS A 655 -35.16 -34.53 -41.19
N ASN A 656 -35.00 -35.63 -41.93
CA ASN A 656 -34.32 -36.83 -41.40
C ASN A 656 -32.86 -36.53 -41.03
N VAL A 657 -32.16 -35.71 -41.81
CA VAL A 657 -30.81 -35.25 -41.48
C VAL A 657 -30.80 -34.48 -40.16
N ARG A 658 -31.70 -33.50 -40.01
CA ARG A 658 -31.84 -32.72 -38.77
C ARG A 658 -32.10 -33.62 -37.57
N ASP A 659 -33.07 -34.51 -37.66
CA ASP A 659 -33.47 -35.41 -36.57
C ASP A 659 -32.28 -36.29 -36.13
N ILE A 660 -31.57 -36.90 -37.09
CA ILE A 660 -30.39 -37.72 -36.82
C ILE A 660 -29.25 -36.89 -36.22
N VAL A 661 -29.02 -35.67 -36.73
CA VAL A 661 -27.99 -34.77 -36.17
C VAL A 661 -28.32 -34.43 -34.72
N ILE A 662 -29.58 -34.12 -34.40
CA ILE A 662 -30.05 -33.87 -33.03
C ILE A 662 -29.76 -35.09 -32.15
N ASP A 663 -30.13 -36.30 -32.60
CA ASP A 663 -29.89 -37.54 -31.86
C ASP A 663 -28.41 -37.76 -31.57
N ILE A 664 -27.55 -37.61 -32.58
CA ILE A 664 -26.10 -37.77 -32.42
C ILE A 664 -25.53 -36.72 -31.46
N ARG A 665 -26.00 -35.46 -31.54
CA ARG A 665 -25.52 -34.37 -30.69
C ARG A 665 -25.95 -34.57 -29.24
N SER A 666 -27.23 -34.85 -28.99
CA SER A 666 -27.77 -35.08 -27.64
C SER A 666 -27.16 -36.31 -26.98
N ALA A 667 -26.74 -37.33 -27.75
CA ALA A 667 -26.01 -38.47 -27.21
C ALA A 667 -24.56 -38.16 -26.80
N LYS A 668 -23.92 -37.16 -27.43
CA LYS A 668 -22.48 -36.88 -27.28
C LYS A 668 -22.15 -35.64 -26.45
N LEU A 669 -23.01 -34.63 -26.50
CA LEU A 669 -22.76 -33.31 -25.93
C LEU A 669 -23.67 -33.07 -24.72
N PRO A 670 -23.11 -32.60 -23.59
CA PRO A 670 -23.92 -32.28 -22.43
C PRO A 670 -24.76 -31.03 -22.69
N ASP A 671 -26.02 -31.07 -22.26
CA ASP A 671 -26.91 -29.92 -22.33
C ASP A 671 -26.43 -28.81 -21.36
N PRO A 672 -26.10 -27.60 -21.88
CA PRO A 672 -25.67 -26.49 -21.03
C PRO A 672 -26.70 -26.02 -20.00
N SER A 673 -27.99 -26.33 -20.20
CA SER A 673 -29.05 -26.06 -19.22
C SER A 673 -29.00 -26.97 -18.00
N VAL A 674 -28.39 -28.15 -18.14
CA VAL A 674 -28.18 -29.14 -17.06
C VAL A 674 -26.82 -28.91 -16.38
N VAL A 675 -25.76 -28.74 -17.17
CA VAL A 675 -24.41 -28.48 -16.67
C VAL A 675 -23.68 -27.50 -17.58
N GLY A 676 -23.18 -26.41 -17.00
CA GLY A 676 -22.60 -25.31 -17.76
C GLY A 676 -21.44 -25.77 -18.63
N ASN A 677 -21.48 -25.45 -19.92
CA ASN A 677 -20.41 -25.74 -20.87
C ASN A 677 -20.47 -24.81 -22.08
N ALA A 678 -19.36 -24.66 -22.79
CA ALA A 678 -19.26 -23.87 -24.04
C ALA A 678 -18.99 -24.77 -25.26
N GLY A 679 -19.47 -26.03 -25.20
CA GLY A 679 -19.09 -27.06 -26.17
C GLY A 679 -17.60 -27.40 -26.11
N SER A 680 -17.02 -27.69 -27.27
CA SER A 680 -15.59 -28.01 -27.39
C SER A 680 -14.71 -26.82 -26.99
N PHE A 681 -14.03 -26.95 -25.86
CA PHE A 681 -13.21 -25.88 -25.29
C PHE A 681 -11.93 -25.62 -26.09
N PHE A 682 -11.33 -26.69 -26.64
CA PHE A 682 -10.10 -26.61 -27.44
C PHE A 682 -10.39 -26.85 -28.92
N LYS A 683 -9.62 -26.15 -29.77
CA LYS A 683 -9.53 -26.50 -31.20
C LYS A 683 -8.70 -27.78 -31.36
N ASN A 684 -9.02 -28.58 -32.38
CA ASN A 684 -8.12 -29.63 -32.83
C ASN A 684 -6.83 -28.99 -33.39
N PRO A 685 -5.63 -29.34 -32.88
CA PRO A 685 -4.38 -28.79 -33.39
C PRO A 685 -4.11 -29.26 -34.82
N VAL A 686 -3.58 -28.36 -35.64
CA VAL A 686 -3.13 -28.66 -37.01
C VAL A 686 -1.62 -28.85 -36.97
N ILE A 687 -1.15 -30.02 -37.38
CA ILE A 687 0.25 -30.42 -37.34
C ILE A 687 0.69 -30.96 -38.70
N SER A 688 2.00 -31.07 -38.93
CA SER A 688 2.50 -31.69 -40.17
C SER A 688 2.25 -33.19 -40.19
N GLU A 689 2.04 -33.75 -41.39
CA GLU A 689 1.91 -35.19 -41.60
C GLU A 689 3.12 -35.96 -41.06
N LYS A 690 4.33 -35.41 -41.24
CA LYS A 690 5.56 -35.99 -40.70
C LYS A 690 5.50 -36.14 -39.17
N LEU A 691 5.01 -35.12 -38.46
CA LEU A 691 4.85 -35.16 -37.01
C LEU A 691 3.74 -36.13 -36.61
N ALA A 692 2.62 -36.12 -37.32
CA ALA A 692 1.52 -37.07 -37.10
C ALA A 692 1.98 -38.53 -37.22
N LEU A 693 2.72 -38.86 -38.28
CA LEU A 693 3.29 -40.19 -38.49
C LEU A 693 4.29 -40.57 -37.41
N SER A 694 5.08 -39.62 -36.90
CA SER A 694 5.99 -39.86 -35.78
C SER A 694 5.23 -40.24 -34.52
N ILE A 695 4.15 -39.52 -34.18
CA ILE A 695 3.34 -39.80 -33.00
C ILE A 695 2.60 -41.14 -33.16
N GLN A 696 2.11 -41.46 -34.37
CA GLN A 696 1.42 -42.73 -34.63
C GLN A 696 2.31 -43.97 -34.48
N LYS A 697 3.63 -43.84 -34.57
CA LYS A 697 4.57 -44.94 -34.29
C LYS A 697 4.52 -45.36 -32.82
N ASP A 698 4.50 -44.38 -31.93
CA ASP A 698 4.49 -44.62 -30.48
C ASP A 698 3.05 -44.84 -29.97
N TYR A 699 2.05 -44.26 -30.65
CA TYR A 699 0.64 -44.35 -30.30
C TYR A 699 -0.23 -44.72 -31.53
N PRO A 700 -0.37 -46.01 -31.86
CA PRO A 700 -1.10 -46.46 -33.06
C PRO A 700 -2.58 -46.05 -33.10
N ALA A 701 -3.20 -45.79 -31.93
CA ALA A 701 -4.59 -45.33 -31.82
C ALA A 701 -4.77 -43.82 -32.07
N PHE A 702 -3.68 -43.06 -32.28
CA PHE A 702 -3.73 -41.61 -32.48
C PHE A 702 -4.49 -41.23 -33.75
N LYS A 703 -5.64 -40.58 -33.55
CA LYS A 703 -6.56 -40.18 -34.63
C LYS A 703 -6.17 -38.84 -35.23
N THR A 704 -5.97 -38.83 -36.54
CA THR A 704 -5.73 -37.62 -37.33
C THR A 704 -6.70 -37.55 -38.52
N TYR A 705 -6.99 -36.33 -38.96
CA TYR A 705 -7.87 -36.07 -40.10
C TYR A 705 -7.15 -35.14 -41.09
N PRO A 706 -7.30 -35.33 -42.40
CA PRO A 706 -6.67 -34.45 -43.39
C PRO A 706 -7.05 -32.97 -43.19
N ALA A 707 -6.09 -32.07 -43.40
CA ALA A 707 -6.26 -30.62 -43.22
C ALA A 707 -5.68 -29.76 -44.35
N GLY A 708 -5.28 -30.38 -45.48
CA GLY A 708 -4.64 -29.71 -46.62
C GLY A 708 -3.22 -30.25 -46.86
N ASP A 709 -2.51 -29.68 -47.84
CA ASP A 709 -1.21 -30.18 -48.31
C ASP A 709 -0.18 -30.36 -47.18
N GLY A 710 0.11 -31.62 -46.83
CA GLY A 710 1.10 -31.98 -45.82
C GLY A 710 0.69 -31.70 -44.37
N LEU A 711 -0.57 -31.35 -44.11
CA LEU A 711 -1.11 -31.00 -42.80
C LEU A 711 -2.27 -31.91 -42.38
N CYS A 712 -2.28 -32.27 -41.10
CA CYS A 712 -3.32 -33.06 -40.46
C CYS A 712 -3.84 -32.40 -39.19
N LYS A 713 -5.15 -32.49 -38.97
CA LYS A 713 -5.83 -32.15 -37.71
C LYS A 713 -5.72 -33.32 -36.75
N ALA A 714 -5.00 -33.13 -35.65
CA ALA A 714 -4.91 -34.09 -34.56
C ALA A 714 -6.15 -34.01 -33.66
N SER A 715 -6.65 -35.17 -33.20
CA SER A 715 -7.81 -35.21 -32.31
C SER A 715 -7.44 -34.72 -30.90
N ALA A 716 -7.86 -33.50 -30.55
CA ALA A 716 -7.65 -32.96 -29.20
C ALA A 716 -8.40 -33.77 -28.13
N ALA A 717 -9.58 -34.29 -28.46
CA ALA A 717 -10.34 -35.16 -27.56
C ALA A 717 -9.55 -36.43 -27.20
N TRP A 718 -8.89 -37.06 -28.19
CA TRP A 718 -8.04 -38.23 -27.94
C TRP A 718 -6.82 -37.87 -27.09
N LEU A 719 -6.14 -36.75 -27.38
CA LEU A 719 -5.00 -36.29 -26.58
C LEU A 719 -5.37 -36.07 -25.10
N ILE A 720 -6.51 -35.45 -24.83
CA ILE A 720 -7.00 -35.22 -23.46
C ILE A 720 -7.36 -36.55 -22.77
N ASP A 721 -7.94 -37.51 -23.51
CA ASP A 721 -8.27 -38.84 -22.99
C ASP A 721 -7.00 -39.60 -22.57
N GLU A 722 -5.98 -39.63 -23.44
CA GLU A 722 -4.70 -40.32 -23.17
C GLU A 722 -3.89 -39.67 -22.04
N CYS A 723 -4.01 -38.36 -21.84
CA CYS A 723 -3.48 -37.69 -20.65
C CYS A 723 -4.29 -37.99 -19.36
N GLY A 724 -5.34 -38.81 -19.46
CA GLY A 724 -6.15 -39.29 -18.34
C GLY A 724 -7.06 -38.21 -17.75
N PHE A 725 -7.45 -37.20 -18.51
CA PHE A 725 -8.31 -36.11 -18.01
C PHE A 725 -9.81 -36.39 -18.13
N LYS A 726 -10.20 -37.35 -18.98
CA LYS A 726 -11.62 -37.73 -19.19
C LYS A 726 -12.32 -38.05 -17.87
N GLY A 727 -13.48 -37.43 -17.65
CA GLY A 727 -14.30 -37.61 -16.45
C GLY A 727 -13.71 -37.02 -15.16
N LYS A 728 -12.53 -36.38 -15.20
CA LYS A 728 -11.95 -35.79 -13.98
C LYS A 728 -12.68 -34.52 -13.56
N ARG A 729 -12.80 -34.34 -12.25
CA ARG A 729 -13.39 -33.15 -11.62
C ARG A 729 -12.39 -32.52 -10.66
N PHE A 730 -12.32 -31.19 -10.67
CA PHE A 730 -11.46 -30.36 -9.85
C PHE A 730 -12.32 -29.26 -9.23
N GLY A 731 -12.79 -29.49 -8.01
CA GLY A 731 -13.72 -28.56 -7.34
C GLY A 731 -15.01 -28.38 -8.13
N ASN A 732 -15.28 -27.16 -8.58
CA ASN A 732 -16.48 -26.79 -9.32
C ASN A 732 -16.35 -26.91 -10.84
N VAL A 733 -15.22 -27.41 -11.35
CA VAL A 733 -14.99 -27.59 -12.80
C VAL A 733 -14.57 -29.02 -13.11
N GLY A 734 -14.71 -29.44 -14.36
CA GLY A 734 -14.30 -30.79 -14.75
C GLY A 734 -14.28 -31.01 -16.26
N VAL A 735 -13.99 -32.25 -16.65
CA VAL A 735 -13.93 -32.72 -18.03
C VAL A 735 -15.04 -33.75 -18.24
N HIS A 736 -15.81 -33.61 -19.31
CA HIS A 736 -16.94 -34.52 -19.57
C HIS A 736 -16.48 -35.98 -19.80
N GLU A 737 -17.26 -36.93 -19.28
CA GLU A 737 -16.94 -38.36 -19.29
C GLU A 737 -16.95 -39.00 -20.68
N ASN A 738 -17.83 -38.54 -21.58
CA ASN A 738 -17.98 -39.10 -22.92
C ASN A 738 -17.36 -38.21 -24.01
N GLN A 739 -17.01 -36.96 -23.66
CA GLN A 739 -16.46 -35.99 -24.61
C GLN A 739 -15.38 -35.15 -23.94
N PRO A 740 -14.12 -35.61 -23.89
CA PRO A 740 -13.02 -34.95 -23.16
C PRO A 740 -12.71 -33.53 -23.63
N LEU A 741 -13.19 -33.16 -24.83
CA LEU A 741 -13.03 -31.81 -25.36
C LEU A 741 -13.95 -30.77 -24.70
N VAL A 742 -14.97 -31.22 -23.97
CA VAL A 742 -15.95 -30.37 -23.29
C VAL A 742 -15.55 -30.22 -21.82
N LEU A 743 -15.25 -28.99 -21.42
CA LEU A 743 -15.09 -28.63 -20.01
C LEU A 743 -16.45 -28.27 -19.41
N LEU A 744 -16.65 -28.70 -18.17
CA LEU A 744 -17.88 -28.54 -17.40
C LEU A 744 -17.66 -27.52 -16.29
N ALA A 745 -18.61 -26.61 -16.15
CA ALA A 745 -18.78 -25.70 -15.03
C ALA A 745 -20.01 -26.16 -14.23
N TYR A 746 -19.77 -26.63 -13.00
CA TYR A 746 -20.83 -26.95 -12.06
C TYR A 746 -21.29 -25.68 -11.32
N GLU A 747 -22.39 -25.75 -10.59
CA GLU A 747 -22.89 -24.61 -9.81
C GLU A 747 -21.81 -24.06 -8.86
N GLY A 748 -21.62 -22.74 -8.89
CA GLY A 748 -20.56 -22.05 -8.14
C GLY A 748 -19.19 -21.99 -8.82
N ALA A 749 -19.04 -22.57 -10.02
CA ALA A 749 -17.81 -22.46 -10.80
C ALA A 749 -17.44 -21.01 -11.13
N LYS A 750 -16.16 -20.69 -11.00
CA LYS A 750 -15.59 -19.41 -11.39
C LYS A 750 -14.80 -19.54 -12.69
N GLY A 751 -14.77 -18.45 -13.46
CA GLY A 751 -13.94 -18.39 -14.68
C GLY A 751 -12.48 -18.73 -14.44
N ALA A 752 -11.90 -18.29 -13.34
CA ALA A 752 -10.53 -18.61 -12.96
C ALA A 752 -10.29 -20.11 -12.75
N GLU A 753 -11.26 -20.86 -12.24
CA GLU A 753 -11.14 -22.32 -12.04
C GLU A 753 -11.11 -23.04 -13.39
N LEU A 754 -11.97 -22.65 -14.34
CA LEU A 754 -11.96 -23.21 -15.70
C LEU A 754 -10.67 -22.89 -16.46
N ILE A 755 -10.14 -21.68 -16.29
CA ILE A 755 -8.84 -21.30 -16.87
C ILE A 755 -7.73 -22.15 -16.26
N ALA A 756 -7.75 -22.37 -14.95
CA ALA A 756 -6.75 -23.20 -14.28
C ALA A 756 -6.82 -24.68 -14.71
N LEU A 757 -8.02 -25.21 -14.98
CA LEU A 757 -8.17 -26.55 -15.56
C LEU A 757 -7.71 -26.62 -17.02
N ALA A 758 -7.95 -25.56 -17.79
CA ALA A 758 -7.59 -25.51 -19.20
C ALA A 758 -6.11 -25.22 -19.48
N SER A 759 -5.38 -24.67 -18.49
CA SER A 759 -3.95 -24.36 -18.58
C SER A 759 -3.13 -25.55 -18.12
#